data_AF-A0A7C4PMS6-F1
#
_entry.id   AF-A0A7C4PMS6-F1
#
_cell.length_a   1.000
_cell.length_b   1.000
_cell.length_c   1.000
_cell.angle_alpha   90.00
_cell.angle_beta   90.00
_cell.angle_gamma   90.00
#
_symmetry.space_group_name_H-M   'P 1'
#
loop_
_entity.id
_entity.type
_entity.pdbx_description
1 polymer ?
#
loop_
_entity_poly.entity_id
_entity_poly.type
_entity_poly.pdbx_seq_one_letter_code
_entity_poly.pdbx_strand_id
1 'polypeptide(L)'
;MKQPISGWVWMLLAAISAGQIHAQITVSGVANRNYNSYANSATFTVTLQTGYAGMAWLNDAPVPIGTAVTITRADYYELFVLATNQTTQTVASNLTQFIVYPSERGNTERGLPPLPLYPPIPSAPQEYAGANLRIMCPDRYPAGMAPPVVIWVVDDTGRAVRVNGTVQITGSASIPIKRGVGSGFLTPGQGGPMTYTFTIANLTTNKTVEYETSVSWTPVGGTLNGTISWPDNARIAITNHVNLTAGSSLTIGAGAIVRINPVISFTNNGQITINGLWERPTVFTPITTNQPWGGFVQHANNTAFNATGTIFTGAGGYTGYWFGGHGHDPSYSGITSHRAEQALISMSGANNNLTLEDCAAIWLPGQFGHAQGGSGRSYRITLNRFLMQRCTTGGEYTGAQFTVNDSAFIECPDISTNFADGDNDGLYIVDSPLGPHGFTNTLFGWTKDDGVDSGGDGTATLNYQNCWFEAIHHEANSLSDSQSGGPDKSVAHYDGVFINCGQALEAGYGGPTGRLERCYVVDCMTGARYGDNYNWAYSGRMIASNSILLHNHRDVWGMNFQDWTYRTDHMDIRGNYLTRPDPRWPENQVWNPEIHGALLGSFHSTPQAAPPGVGFAVWTNRFRLTDITNGVPVRLSVFRPRAVAARFTILGDGQPVTNGVVTFEAGRMLQFIQPTTLNPLDYATLTVQLTEGLDAEITGISEVTYSVILPQMSLTAGAGPHSLANFSNGVTVGLNEPALAGTTVNFSITGNRVGATNGTLSFGTGALSAVLQAPTVPVDENDFIWVSLSNPVKAT
;
A
#
# COMPACT_ATOMS: atom_id res chain seq x y z
N MET A 1 -22.52 1.02 -22.12
CA MET A 1 -22.18 0.02 -23.16
C MET A 1 -21.93 0.73 -24.48
N LYS A 2 -20.67 0.98 -24.83
CA LYS A 2 -20.25 1.31 -26.21
C LYS A 2 -19.46 0.09 -26.69
N GLN A 3 -19.88 -0.53 -27.79
CA GLN A 3 -19.10 -1.60 -28.40
C GLN A 3 -17.76 -1.04 -28.92
N PRO A 4 -16.60 -1.62 -28.57
CA PRO A 4 -15.35 -1.24 -29.19
C PRO A 4 -15.20 -1.96 -30.53
N ILE A 5 -14.79 -1.20 -31.55
CA ILE A 5 -14.43 -1.67 -32.89
C ILE A 5 -13.04 -2.33 -32.78
N SER A 6 -12.92 -3.51 -32.14
CA SER A 6 -11.62 -4.13 -31.85
C SER A 6 -11.20 -5.26 -32.80
N GLY A 7 -11.92 -5.48 -33.90
CA GLY A 7 -11.57 -6.51 -34.89
C GLY A 7 -10.90 -5.97 -36.17
N TRP A 8 -11.11 -4.70 -36.53
CA TRP A 8 -10.79 -4.22 -37.87
C TRP A 8 -9.42 -3.55 -37.99
N VAL A 9 -8.87 -3.00 -36.90
CA VAL A 9 -7.56 -2.30 -36.94
C VAL A 9 -6.40 -3.28 -37.11
N TRP A 10 -6.48 -4.49 -36.53
CA TRP A 10 -5.42 -5.49 -36.63
C TRP A 10 -5.38 -6.26 -37.96
N MET A 11 -6.52 -6.41 -38.65
CA MET A 11 -6.56 -7.10 -39.95
C MET A 11 -6.00 -6.29 -41.13
N LEU A 12 -5.79 -4.98 -40.97
CA LEU A 12 -5.14 -4.14 -42.00
C LEU A 12 -3.61 -4.10 -41.92
N LEU A 13 -3.00 -4.69 -40.90
CA LEU A 13 -1.53 -4.67 -40.69
C LEU A 13 -0.74 -5.63 -41.59
N ALA A 14 -1.40 -6.50 -42.36
CA ALA A 14 -0.70 -7.50 -43.17
C ALA A 14 -0.31 -7.05 -44.60
N ALA A 15 -0.59 -5.81 -45.02
CA ALA A 15 -0.30 -5.38 -46.40
C ALA A 15 -0.02 -3.87 -46.56
N ILE A 16 0.94 -3.30 -45.82
CA ILE A 16 1.49 -1.98 -46.17
C ILE A 16 3.02 -2.04 -46.11
N SER A 17 3.65 -1.92 -47.27
CA SER A 17 5.09 -1.76 -47.42
C SER A 17 5.54 -0.45 -46.78
N ALA A 18 6.58 -0.54 -45.94
CA ALA A 18 7.21 0.58 -45.26
C ALA A 18 7.88 1.53 -46.28
N GLY A 19 7.18 2.60 -46.63
CA GLY A 19 7.79 3.86 -47.05
C GLY A 19 7.65 4.87 -45.92
N GLN A 20 8.72 5.11 -45.16
CA GLN A 20 8.76 6.23 -44.23
C GLN A 20 8.71 7.53 -45.04
N ILE A 21 7.56 8.20 -45.03
CA ILE A 21 7.47 9.59 -45.44
C ILE A 21 6.93 10.34 -44.21
N HIS A 22 7.82 11.06 -43.53
CA HIS A 22 7.51 11.83 -42.31
C HIS A 22 6.80 13.17 -42.62
N ALA A 23 6.59 13.51 -43.89
CA ALA A 23 6.09 14.82 -44.29
C ALA A 23 4.56 14.99 -44.17
N GLN A 24 3.79 13.88 -44.11
CA GLN A 24 2.33 13.89 -44.21
C GLN A 24 1.61 14.04 -42.87
N ILE A 25 2.23 13.58 -41.78
CA ILE A 25 1.69 13.60 -40.42
C ILE A 25 2.69 14.31 -39.53
N THR A 26 2.28 15.40 -38.89
CA THR A 26 3.07 16.09 -37.88
C THR A 26 2.41 15.95 -36.52
N VAL A 27 3.15 15.44 -35.53
CA VAL A 27 2.77 15.46 -34.12
C VAL A 27 3.68 16.45 -33.41
N SER A 28 3.10 17.49 -32.81
CA SER A 28 3.83 18.49 -32.03
C SER A 28 3.46 18.41 -30.55
N GLY A 29 4.34 18.91 -29.67
CA GLY A 29 4.12 18.97 -28.22
C GLY A 29 4.53 17.70 -27.46
N VAL A 30 4.54 16.54 -28.12
CA VAL A 30 5.09 15.28 -27.59
C VAL A 30 6.13 14.68 -28.52
N ALA A 31 7.14 14.02 -27.95
CA ALA A 31 8.17 13.30 -28.68
C ALA A 31 7.96 11.80 -28.54
N ASN A 32 8.24 11.07 -29.63
CA ASN A 32 8.15 9.61 -29.62
C ASN A 32 9.22 9.00 -28.71
N ARG A 33 8.84 7.96 -27.96
CA ARG A 33 9.67 7.21 -27.02
C ARG A 33 10.27 8.07 -25.91
N ASN A 34 9.49 9.03 -25.42
CA ASN A 34 9.92 9.93 -24.38
C ASN A 34 9.54 9.41 -22.99
N TYR A 35 10.56 8.99 -22.24
CA TYR A 35 10.44 8.37 -20.92
C TYR A 35 10.25 9.39 -19.78
N ASN A 36 10.83 10.61 -19.89
CA ASN A 36 11.10 11.47 -18.73
C ASN A 36 10.60 12.92 -18.82
N SER A 37 9.91 13.32 -19.87
CA SER A 37 9.69 14.76 -20.11
C SER A 37 8.35 15.31 -19.64
N TYR A 38 7.35 14.48 -19.36
CA TYR A 38 5.98 14.96 -19.14
C TYR A 38 5.49 14.68 -17.72
N ALA A 39 5.92 15.53 -16.79
CA ALA A 39 5.41 15.52 -15.42
C ALA A 39 3.99 16.09 -15.36
N ASN A 40 3.07 15.34 -14.76
CA ASN A 40 1.66 15.67 -14.47
C ASN A 40 0.76 15.93 -15.69
N SER A 41 1.30 16.36 -16.82
CA SER A 41 0.53 16.58 -18.04
C SER A 41 1.39 16.58 -19.31
N ALA A 42 0.75 16.31 -20.44
CA ALA A 42 1.30 16.54 -21.78
C ALA A 42 0.23 17.20 -22.66
N THR A 43 0.66 18.05 -23.60
CA THR A 43 -0.23 18.61 -24.62
C THR A 43 0.34 18.34 -25.99
N PHE A 44 -0.47 17.83 -26.92
CA PHE A 44 -0.05 17.57 -28.29
C PHE A 44 -1.03 18.11 -29.32
N THR A 45 -0.59 18.25 -30.56
CA THR A 45 -1.45 18.55 -31.71
C THR A 45 -1.06 17.65 -32.89
N VAL A 46 -2.06 17.06 -33.53
CA VAL A 46 -1.89 16.28 -34.77
C VAL A 46 -2.26 17.17 -35.95
N THR A 47 -1.35 17.35 -36.89
CA THR A 47 -1.59 18.10 -38.13
C THR A 47 -1.32 17.19 -39.32
N LEU A 48 -2.26 17.18 -40.26
CA LEU A 48 -2.10 16.48 -41.55
C LEU A 48 -1.68 17.46 -42.63
N GLN A 49 -0.87 17.00 -43.57
CA GLN A 49 -0.53 17.77 -44.77
C GLN A 49 -1.79 18.05 -45.61
N THR A 50 -1.84 19.22 -46.24
CA THR A 50 -2.89 19.58 -47.20
C THR A 50 -3.07 18.49 -48.26
N GLY A 51 -4.33 18.10 -48.53
CA GLY A 51 -4.68 17.02 -49.45
C GLY A 51 -4.78 15.63 -48.80
N TYR A 52 -4.59 15.53 -47.48
CA TYR A 52 -4.83 14.31 -46.71
C TYR A 52 -6.04 14.48 -45.78
N ALA A 53 -6.79 13.39 -45.60
CA ALA A 53 -7.77 13.23 -44.52
C ALA A 53 -7.36 12.04 -43.66
N GLY A 54 -7.75 12.02 -42.39
CA GLY A 54 -7.28 10.98 -41.49
C GLY A 54 -7.99 10.96 -40.15
N MET A 55 -7.50 10.07 -39.29
CA MET A 55 -8.00 9.84 -37.95
C MET A 55 -6.83 9.66 -37.00
N ALA A 56 -7.02 10.02 -35.74
CA ALA A 56 -6.04 9.85 -34.68
C ALA A 56 -6.69 9.18 -33.46
N TRP A 57 -5.95 8.30 -32.81
CA TRP A 57 -6.37 7.58 -31.62
C TRP A 57 -5.26 7.62 -30.57
N LEU A 58 -5.63 7.86 -29.31
CA LEU A 58 -4.77 7.78 -28.14
C LEU A 58 -5.25 6.62 -27.27
N ASN A 59 -4.45 5.55 -27.15
CA ASN A 59 -4.85 4.30 -26.46
C ASN A 59 -6.24 3.81 -26.92
N ASP A 60 -6.44 3.70 -28.24
CA ASP A 60 -7.70 3.34 -28.93
C ASP A 60 -8.85 4.34 -28.82
N ALA A 61 -8.71 5.43 -28.05
CA ALA A 61 -9.73 6.47 -27.97
C ALA A 61 -9.52 7.54 -29.07
N PRO A 62 -10.54 7.89 -29.86
CA PRO A 62 -10.39 8.89 -30.91
C PRO A 62 -10.05 10.27 -30.33
N VAL A 63 -9.11 10.97 -30.97
CA VAL A 63 -8.70 12.34 -30.61
C VAL A 63 -8.80 13.27 -31.83
N PRO A 64 -9.13 14.56 -31.63
CA PRO A 64 -9.31 15.49 -32.75
C PRO A 64 -7.98 15.81 -33.45
N ILE A 65 -8.06 16.02 -34.77
CA ILE A 65 -6.94 16.52 -35.60
C ILE A 65 -7.05 18.05 -35.69
N GLY A 66 -5.91 18.74 -35.68
CA GLY A 66 -5.79 20.19 -35.79
C GLY A 66 -6.12 20.97 -34.51
N THR A 67 -6.44 20.27 -33.42
CA THR A 67 -6.76 20.86 -32.11
C THR A 67 -5.76 20.37 -31.07
N ALA A 68 -5.38 21.25 -30.14
CA ALA A 68 -4.54 20.87 -29.01
C ALA A 68 -5.31 19.94 -28.06
N VAL A 69 -4.70 18.81 -27.70
CA VAL A 69 -5.23 17.83 -26.76
C VAL A 69 -4.30 17.81 -25.55
N THR A 70 -4.85 18.14 -24.38
CA THR A 70 -4.12 18.07 -23.11
C THR A 70 -4.56 16.82 -22.36
N ILE A 71 -3.58 16.06 -21.89
CA ILE A 71 -3.77 14.92 -21.01
C ILE A 71 -3.11 15.21 -19.67
N THR A 72 -3.81 14.90 -18.59
CA THR A 72 -3.36 15.13 -17.21
C THR A 72 -3.30 13.84 -16.39
N ARG A 73 -3.76 12.73 -16.96
CA ARG A 73 -3.70 11.43 -16.31
C ARG A 73 -2.32 10.82 -16.55
N ALA A 74 -1.66 10.39 -15.49
CA ALA A 74 -0.45 9.61 -15.60
C ALA A 74 -0.76 8.23 -16.22
N ASP A 75 -0.01 7.87 -17.26
CA ASP A 75 -0.06 6.57 -17.93
C ASP A 75 1.02 6.47 -19.01
N TYR A 76 1.16 5.27 -19.58
CA TYR A 76 1.74 5.05 -20.89
C TYR A 76 0.71 5.33 -22.00
N TYR A 77 1.15 6.05 -23.04
CA TYR A 77 0.30 6.47 -24.15
C TYR A 77 0.86 6.07 -25.52
N GLU A 78 -0.02 5.56 -26.37
CA GLU A 78 0.19 5.31 -27.80
C GLU A 78 -0.74 6.21 -28.62
N LEU A 79 -0.16 7.19 -29.30
CA LEU A 79 -0.85 8.02 -30.27
C LEU A 79 -0.64 7.43 -31.67
N PHE A 80 -1.68 6.82 -32.22
CA PHE A 80 -1.70 6.30 -33.58
C PHE A 80 -2.45 7.25 -34.50
N VAL A 81 -1.85 7.61 -35.62
CA VAL A 81 -2.45 8.50 -36.64
C VAL A 81 -2.43 7.78 -37.99
N LEU A 82 -3.56 7.78 -38.68
CA LEU A 82 -3.72 7.28 -40.04
C LEU A 82 -4.12 8.44 -40.95
N ALA A 83 -3.45 8.61 -42.08
CA ALA A 83 -3.73 9.65 -43.06
C ALA A 83 -3.80 9.06 -44.47
N THR A 84 -4.83 9.43 -45.24
CA THR A 84 -5.06 8.99 -46.61
C THR A 84 -5.03 10.19 -47.55
N ASN A 85 -4.21 10.09 -48.59
CA ASN A 85 -4.18 11.08 -49.66
C ASN A 85 -5.50 11.02 -50.43
N GLN A 86 -6.18 12.15 -50.54
CA GLN A 86 -7.52 12.21 -51.15
C GLN A 86 -7.50 11.95 -52.65
N THR A 87 -6.37 12.15 -53.32
CA THR A 87 -6.23 11.99 -54.78
C THR A 87 -5.65 10.62 -55.14
N THR A 88 -4.54 10.23 -54.51
CA THR A 88 -3.83 9.00 -54.85
C THR A 88 -4.30 7.77 -54.07
N GLN A 89 -5.12 7.97 -53.03
CA GLN A 89 -5.55 6.95 -52.08
C GLN A 89 -4.40 6.29 -51.31
N THR A 90 -3.20 6.87 -51.35
CA THR A 90 -2.05 6.37 -50.59
C THR A 90 -2.24 6.63 -49.10
N VAL A 91 -1.98 5.62 -48.28
CA VAL A 91 -2.12 5.67 -46.83
C VAL A 91 -0.75 5.84 -46.17
N ALA A 92 -0.67 6.72 -45.17
CA ALA A 92 0.45 6.91 -44.28
C ALA A 92 -0.01 6.73 -42.83
N SER A 93 0.90 6.26 -41.97
CA SER A 93 0.61 6.11 -40.54
C SER A 93 1.78 6.60 -39.68
N ASN A 94 1.47 7.06 -38.47
CA ASN A 94 2.46 7.43 -37.46
C ASN A 94 2.06 6.87 -36.10
N LEU A 95 3.02 6.28 -35.39
CA LEU A 95 2.88 5.89 -33.98
C LEU A 95 3.84 6.74 -33.15
N THR A 96 3.30 7.43 -32.15
CA THR A 96 4.05 8.21 -31.17
C THR A 96 3.76 7.68 -29.77
N GLN A 97 4.77 7.17 -29.09
CA GLN A 97 4.71 6.59 -27.74
C GLN A 97 5.29 7.57 -26.73
N PHE A 98 4.68 7.75 -25.57
CA PHE A 98 5.21 8.64 -24.52
C PHE A 98 4.57 8.33 -23.16
N ILE A 99 5.18 8.82 -22.08
CA ILE A 99 4.70 8.65 -20.70
C ILE A 99 4.35 10.01 -20.11
N VAL A 100 3.17 10.11 -19.50
CA VAL A 100 2.89 11.16 -18.50
C VAL A 100 3.05 10.52 -17.13
N TYR A 101 3.88 11.10 -16.27
CA TYR A 101 4.14 10.57 -14.94
C TYR A 101 3.72 11.54 -13.84
N PRO A 102 3.30 11.05 -12.67
CA PRO A 102 3.00 11.89 -11.53
C PRO A 102 4.30 12.32 -10.87
N SER A 103 4.54 13.62 -10.75
CA SER A 103 5.79 14.14 -10.17
C SER A 103 6.03 13.67 -8.73
N GLU A 104 4.95 13.47 -7.97
CA GLU A 104 4.95 12.99 -6.59
C GLU A 104 5.34 11.51 -6.46
N ARG A 105 5.36 10.75 -7.56
CA ARG A 105 5.78 9.34 -7.60
C ARG A 105 7.20 9.15 -8.14
N GLY A 106 7.87 10.22 -8.56
CA GLY A 106 9.24 10.15 -9.06
C GLY A 106 9.41 9.16 -10.22
N ASN A 107 10.20 8.10 -9.99
CA ASN A 107 10.47 7.03 -10.95
C ASN A 107 9.71 5.72 -10.67
N THR A 108 8.92 5.64 -9.61
CA THR A 108 8.39 4.37 -9.08
C THR A 108 7.17 3.77 -9.80
N GLU A 109 6.36 4.59 -10.48
CA GLU A 109 5.11 4.11 -11.12
C GLU A 109 5.05 4.54 -12.60
N ARG A 110 6.20 4.61 -13.27
CA ARG A 110 6.25 5.14 -14.65
C ARG A 110 5.53 4.23 -15.64
N GLY A 111 4.66 4.87 -16.44
CA GLY A 111 3.78 4.19 -17.37
C GLY A 111 2.52 3.58 -16.73
N LEU A 112 2.34 3.77 -15.43
CA LEU A 112 1.12 3.40 -14.70
C LEU A 112 0.47 4.66 -14.09
N PRO A 113 -0.87 4.69 -13.98
CA PRO A 113 -1.52 5.66 -13.12
C PRO A 113 -1.24 5.32 -11.64
N PRO A 114 -1.25 6.32 -10.73
CA PRO A 114 -1.17 6.06 -9.30
C PRO A 114 -2.31 5.15 -8.85
N LEU A 115 -1.97 4.12 -8.07
CA LEU A 115 -2.94 3.24 -7.44
C LEU A 115 -3.69 3.98 -6.32
N PRO A 116 -5.04 4.05 -6.38
CA PRO A 116 -5.83 4.41 -5.21
C PRO A 116 -5.92 3.20 -4.28
N LEU A 117 -5.41 3.35 -3.05
CA LEU A 117 -5.63 2.36 -1.99
C LEU A 117 -7.02 2.51 -1.40
N TYR A 118 -7.88 1.52 -1.66
CA TYR A 118 -9.22 1.50 -1.11
C TYR A 118 -9.24 0.87 0.29
N PRO A 119 -10.01 1.43 1.23
CA PRO A 119 -10.16 0.81 2.54
C PRO A 119 -10.85 -0.56 2.43
N PRO A 120 -10.60 -1.47 3.37
CA PRO A 120 -11.37 -2.70 3.48
C PRO A 120 -12.83 -2.36 3.86
N ILE A 121 -13.77 -3.01 3.18
CA ILE A 121 -15.20 -2.93 3.53
C ILE A 121 -15.49 -3.97 4.62
N PRO A 122 -16.13 -3.60 5.73
CA PRO A 122 -16.49 -4.57 6.77
C PRO A 122 -17.35 -5.70 6.21
N SER A 123 -17.09 -6.91 6.66
CA SER A 123 -17.81 -8.10 6.23
C SER A 123 -19.23 -8.12 6.81
N ALA A 124 -20.18 -8.68 6.06
CA ALA A 124 -21.51 -8.97 6.54
C ALA A 124 -21.48 -10.12 7.59
N PRO A 125 -22.42 -10.19 8.53
CA PRO A 125 -22.39 -11.17 9.63
C PRO A 125 -22.32 -12.63 9.18
N GLN A 126 -22.98 -13.00 8.08
CA GLN A 126 -23.01 -14.36 7.56
C GLN A 126 -21.67 -14.79 6.95
N GLU A 127 -20.77 -13.85 6.63
CA GLU A 127 -19.41 -14.16 6.20
C GLU A 127 -18.57 -14.75 7.33
N TYR A 128 -18.97 -14.52 8.59
CA TYR A 128 -18.34 -15.07 9.79
C TYR A 128 -18.91 -16.43 10.20
N ALA A 129 -19.92 -16.96 9.48
CA ALA A 129 -20.55 -18.21 9.87
C ALA A 129 -19.55 -19.38 9.83
N GLY A 130 -19.50 -20.15 10.93
CA GLY A 130 -18.53 -21.24 11.12
C GLY A 130 -17.13 -20.79 11.56
N ALA A 131 -16.92 -19.49 11.78
CA ALA A 131 -15.66 -18.96 12.30
C ALA A 131 -15.68 -18.83 13.82
N ASN A 132 -14.48 -18.66 14.40
CA ASN A 132 -14.22 -18.48 15.82
C ASN A 132 -13.33 -17.25 16.03
N LEU A 133 -13.57 -16.52 17.11
CA LEU A 133 -12.73 -15.39 17.52
C LEU A 133 -11.66 -15.86 18.52
N ARG A 134 -10.39 -15.84 18.11
CA ARG A 134 -9.23 -16.27 18.90
C ARG A 134 -8.43 -15.04 19.36
N ILE A 135 -8.21 -14.91 20.66
CA ILE A 135 -7.55 -13.74 21.28
C ILE A 135 -6.27 -14.16 22.00
N MET A 136 -5.12 -13.65 21.59
CA MET A 136 -3.86 -13.75 22.34
C MET A 136 -3.69 -12.48 23.17
N CYS A 137 -3.67 -12.63 24.48
CA CYS A 137 -3.59 -11.53 25.44
C CYS A 137 -3.09 -12.10 26.78
N PRO A 138 -2.23 -11.39 27.52
CA PRO A 138 -1.85 -11.78 28.88
C PRO A 138 -3.08 -12.00 29.78
N ASP A 139 -3.06 -13.05 30.59
CA ASP A 139 -4.06 -13.29 31.63
C ASP A 139 -3.75 -12.52 32.92
N ARG A 140 -2.50 -12.04 33.07
CA ARG A 140 -2.05 -11.15 34.15
C ARG A 140 -1.13 -10.07 33.59
N TYR A 141 -1.28 -8.84 34.07
CA TYR A 141 -0.45 -7.72 33.59
C TYR A 141 -0.27 -6.66 34.69
N PRO A 142 0.85 -5.91 34.71
CA PRO A 142 1.03 -4.82 35.65
C PRO A 142 -0.08 -3.76 35.54
N ALA A 143 -0.62 -3.32 36.69
CA ALA A 143 -1.60 -2.22 36.72
C ALA A 143 -1.00 -0.94 36.08
N GLY A 144 -1.83 -0.20 35.34
CA GLY A 144 -1.43 1.01 34.63
C GLY A 144 -0.68 0.80 33.30
N MET A 145 -0.27 -0.43 32.97
CA MET A 145 0.31 -0.74 31.65
C MET A 145 -0.75 -1.34 30.72
N ALA A 146 -0.79 -0.89 29.46
CA ALA A 146 -1.75 -1.38 28.48
C ALA A 146 -1.33 -2.78 27.98
N PRO A 147 -2.14 -3.84 28.19
CA PRO A 147 -1.82 -5.17 27.67
C PRO A 147 -1.92 -5.18 26.14
N PRO A 148 -0.91 -5.73 25.43
CA PRO A 148 -1.04 -5.95 24.01
C PRO A 148 -2.02 -7.10 23.72
N VAL A 149 -2.70 -7.01 22.58
CA VAL A 149 -3.66 -7.99 22.11
C VAL A 149 -3.45 -8.28 20.64
N VAL A 150 -3.56 -9.56 20.28
CA VAL A 150 -3.57 -10.05 18.91
C VAL A 150 -4.87 -10.83 18.69
N ILE A 151 -5.53 -10.57 17.57
CA ILE A 151 -6.85 -11.07 17.23
C ILE A 151 -6.80 -11.83 15.92
N TRP A 152 -7.35 -13.04 15.93
CA TRP A 152 -7.55 -13.86 14.74
C TRP A 152 -9.00 -14.32 14.67
N VAL A 153 -9.62 -14.18 13.51
CA VAL A 153 -10.87 -14.87 13.16
C VAL A 153 -10.50 -16.09 12.34
N VAL A 154 -10.77 -17.27 12.87
CA VAL A 154 -10.29 -18.54 12.32
C VAL A 154 -11.43 -19.53 12.07
N ASP A 155 -11.24 -20.44 11.13
CA ASP A 155 -12.13 -21.59 10.94
C ASP A 155 -11.83 -22.69 11.99
N ASP A 156 -12.57 -23.80 11.92
CA ASP A 156 -12.39 -24.95 12.80
C ASP A 156 -11.03 -25.67 12.62
N THR A 157 -10.29 -25.37 11.55
CA THR A 157 -8.93 -25.86 11.32
C THR A 157 -7.85 -24.90 11.82
N GLY A 158 -8.25 -23.75 12.40
CA GLY A 158 -7.35 -22.73 12.91
C GLY A 158 -6.80 -21.78 11.85
N ARG A 159 -7.31 -21.83 10.61
CA ARG A 159 -6.88 -20.94 9.51
C ARG A 159 -7.66 -19.64 9.54
N ALA A 160 -7.00 -18.53 9.21
CA ALA A 160 -7.66 -17.22 9.14
C ALA A 160 -8.79 -17.21 8.10
N VAL A 161 -9.99 -16.84 8.54
CA VAL A 161 -11.13 -16.54 7.65
C VAL A 161 -10.96 -15.10 7.16
N ARG A 162 -10.98 -14.88 5.85
CA ARG A 162 -10.57 -13.60 5.22
C ARG A 162 -11.65 -12.51 5.28
N VAL A 163 -12.24 -12.31 6.45
CA VAL A 163 -13.24 -11.27 6.79
C VAL A 163 -12.61 -9.97 7.26
N ASN A 164 -13.30 -8.85 7.07
CA ASN A 164 -12.85 -7.52 7.50
C ASN A 164 -13.81 -6.94 8.54
N GLY A 165 -13.35 -6.11 9.47
CA GLY A 165 -14.27 -5.39 10.34
C GLY A 165 -13.59 -4.78 11.55
N THR A 166 -14.37 -4.46 12.58
CA THR A 166 -13.86 -3.87 13.81
C THR A 166 -14.40 -4.62 15.01
N VAL A 167 -13.50 -5.21 15.78
CA VAL A 167 -13.83 -5.93 17.01
C VAL A 167 -14.13 -4.91 18.10
N GLN A 168 -15.37 -4.90 18.57
CA GLN A 168 -15.79 -4.08 19.71
C GLN A 168 -15.35 -4.75 21.00
N ILE A 169 -14.78 -3.95 21.92
CA ILE A 169 -14.22 -4.45 23.17
C ILE A 169 -14.86 -3.68 24.32
N THR A 170 -15.58 -4.38 25.20
CA THR A 170 -16.21 -3.72 26.36
C THR A 170 -15.12 -3.12 27.26
N GLY A 171 -15.24 -1.81 27.57
CA GLY A 171 -14.27 -1.09 28.41
C GLY A 171 -12.96 -0.71 27.71
N SER A 172 -12.84 -0.91 26.39
CA SER A 172 -11.64 -0.53 25.65
C SER A 172 -11.94 -0.03 24.23
N ALA A 173 -10.92 0.52 23.57
CA ALA A 173 -11.01 0.92 22.18
C ALA A 173 -11.21 -0.31 21.28
N SER A 174 -12.03 -0.16 20.25
CA SER A 174 -12.25 -1.20 19.27
C SER A 174 -11.00 -1.43 18.40
N ILE A 175 -10.75 -2.67 17.99
CA ILE A 175 -9.57 -3.03 17.19
C ILE A 175 -10.01 -3.42 15.77
N PRO A 176 -9.49 -2.78 14.70
CA PRO A 176 -9.78 -3.19 13.33
C PRO A 176 -9.08 -4.51 13.01
N ILE A 177 -9.76 -5.38 12.28
CA ILE A 177 -9.20 -6.58 11.67
C ILE A 177 -9.30 -6.50 10.15
N LYS A 178 -8.30 -7.08 9.50
CA LYS A 178 -8.17 -7.14 8.06
C LYS A 178 -7.91 -8.59 7.69
N ARG A 179 -8.76 -9.14 6.83
CA ARG A 179 -8.68 -10.54 6.40
C ARG A 179 -8.50 -11.52 7.56
N GLY A 180 -9.25 -11.27 8.62
CA GLY A 180 -9.31 -12.07 9.84
C GLY A 180 -8.29 -11.70 10.90
N VAL A 181 -7.34 -10.79 10.65
CA VAL A 181 -6.19 -10.57 11.54
C VAL A 181 -6.07 -9.10 11.97
N GLY A 182 -5.72 -8.87 13.23
CA GLY A 182 -5.42 -7.53 13.74
C GLY A 182 -4.80 -7.57 15.13
N SER A 183 -4.37 -6.41 15.61
CA SER A 183 -3.77 -6.26 16.94
C SER A 183 -4.02 -4.87 17.51
N GLY A 184 -3.69 -4.67 18.78
CA GLY A 184 -3.89 -3.40 19.49
C GLY A 184 -3.52 -3.52 20.95
N PHE A 185 -4.04 -2.61 21.77
CA PHE A 185 -3.81 -2.57 23.21
C PHE A 185 -5.13 -2.39 23.95
N LEU A 186 -5.28 -3.07 25.08
CA LEU A 186 -6.42 -2.87 25.98
C LEU A 186 -6.21 -1.65 26.87
N THR A 187 -7.31 -1.06 27.29
CA THR A 187 -7.34 -0.01 28.31
C THR A 187 -6.81 -0.61 29.62
N PRO A 188 -5.77 -0.03 30.25
CA PRO A 188 -5.17 -0.60 31.43
C PRO A 188 -6.10 -0.53 32.65
N GLY A 189 -6.15 -1.61 33.42
CA GLY A 189 -6.79 -1.63 34.72
C GLY A 189 -5.91 -1.04 35.82
N GLN A 190 -6.53 -0.72 36.95
CA GLN A 190 -5.87 -0.14 38.14
C GLN A 190 -5.62 -1.17 39.25
N GLY A 191 -5.98 -2.45 39.04
CA GLY A 191 -5.85 -3.53 40.01
C GLY A 191 -7.00 -4.53 39.95
N GLY A 192 -6.72 -5.81 40.20
CA GLY A 192 -7.71 -6.89 40.25
C GLY A 192 -8.15 -7.38 38.86
N PRO A 193 -9.12 -8.31 38.80
CA PRO A 193 -9.58 -8.89 37.54
C PRO A 193 -10.44 -7.90 36.77
N MET A 194 -10.16 -7.77 35.47
CA MET A 194 -11.02 -7.06 34.51
C MET A 194 -11.34 -7.99 33.33
N THR A 195 -12.62 -8.16 33.04
CA THR A 195 -13.08 -8.96 31.90
C THR A 195 -13.41 -8.06 30.72
N TYR A 196 -12.79 -8.36 29.58
CA TYR A 196 -13.05 -7.75 28.29
C TYR A 196 -13.86 -8.72 27.43
N THR A 197 -15.01 -8.25 26.95
CA THR A 197 -15.82 -8.97 25.96
C THR A 197 -15.49 -8.44 24.58
N PHE A 198 -15.01 -9.31 23.71
CA PHE A 198 -14.69 -9.05 22.31
C PHE A 198 -15.85 -9.51 21.45
N THR A 199 -16.37 -8.64 20.60
CA THR A 199 -17.49 -8.94 19.71
C THR A 199 -17.22 -8.45 18.30
N ILE A 200 -17.57 -9.27 17.32
CA ILE A 200 -17.60 -8.89 15.90
C ILE A 200 -18.64 -9.75 15.19
N ALA A 201 -19.56 -9.11 14.46
CA ALA A 201 -20.74 -9.78 13.92
C ALA A 201 -21.45 -10.60 15.01
N ASN A 202 -21.63 -11.91 14.79
CA ASN A 202 -22.21 -12.87 15.73
C ASN A 202 -21.17 -13.59 16.61
N LEU A 203 -19.88 -13.31 16.44
CA LEU A 203 -18.82 -13.93 17.24
C LEU A 203 -18.62 -13.15 18.54
N THR A 204 -18.47 -13.87 19.65
CA THR A 204 -18.19 -13.29 20.96
C THR A 204 -17.24 -14.18 21.73
N THR A 205 -16.25 -13.57 22.38
CA THR A 205 -15.39 -14.26 23.34
C THR A 205 -14.98 -13.31 24.46
N ASN A 206 -14.54 -13.86 25.58
CA ASN A 206 -14.14 -13.09 26.76
C ASN A 206 -12.68 -13.35 27.10
N LYS A 207 -11.98 -12.32 27.56
CA LYS A 207 -10.67 -12.44 28.21
C LYS A 207 -10.70 -11.72 29.54
N THR A 208 -10.29 -12.41 30.61
CA THR A 208 -10.05 -11.77 31.90
C THR A 208 -8.56 -11.53 32.06
N VAL A 209 -8.19 -10.30 32.43
CA VAL A 209 -6.83 -9.90 32.79
C VAL A 209 -6.80 -9.54 34.27
N GLU A 210 -5.93 -10.19 35.03
CA GLU A 210 -5.64 -9.81 36.41
C GLU A 210 -4.61 -8.68 36.43
N TYR A 211 -5.00 -7.49 36.88
CA TYR A 211 -4.11 -6.34 37.00
C TYR A 211 -3.39 -6.32 38.34
N GLU A 212 -2.07 -6.39 38.30
CA GLU A 212 -1.23 -6.47 39.49
C GLU A 212 -0.97 -5.08 40.07
N THR A 213 -1.53 -4.76 41.25
CA THR A 213 -1.36 -3.46 41.92
C THR A 213 0.06 -3.23 42.46
N SER A 214 0.82 -4.31 42.65
CA SER A 214 2.20 -4.26 43.15
C SER A 214 3.01 -5.35 42.48
N VAL A 215 3.92 -4.94 41.60
CA VAL A 215 4.79 -5.84 40.85
C VAL A 215 6.20 -5.75 41.41
N SER A 216 6.72 -6.88 41.90
CA SER A 216 8.14 -7.00 42.22
C SER A 216 8.89 -7.35 40.95
N TRP A 217 9.73 -6.43 40.49
CA TRP A 217 10.51 -6.60 39.27
C TRP A 217 11.90 -7.13 39.59
N THR A 218 12.30 -8.22 38.95
CA THR A 218 13.68 -8.72 38.99
C THR A 218 14.52 -7.90 38.02
N PRO A 219 15.47 -7.05 38.50
CA PRO A 219 16.35 -6.31 37.61
C PRO A 219 17.35 -7.27 36.96
N VAL A 220 17.55 -7.14 35.65
CA VAL A 220 18.50 -7.91 34.87
C VAL A 220 19.26 -6.99 33.91
N GLY A 221 20.57 -7.25 33.78
CA GLY A 221 21.47 -6.58 32.86
C GLY A 221 22.87 -7.18 32.93
N GLY A 222 23.71 -6.91 31.94
CA GLY A 222 25.06 -7.46 31.85
C GLY A 222 25.10 -8.89 31.33
N THR A 223 26.12 -9.63 31.75
CA THR A 223 26.41 -10.97 31.23
C THR A 223 25.55 -12.05 31.90
N LEU A 224 24.89 -12.89 31.10
CA LEU A 224 24.22 -14.11 31.53
C LEU A 224 25.06 -15.32 31.09
N ASN A 225 25.42 -16.18 32.04
CA ASN A 225 26.26 -17.36 31.83
C ASN A 225 25.62 -18.62 32.44
N GLY A 226 25.72 -19.76 31.75
CA GLY A 226 25.16 -21.05 32.15
C GLY A 226 23.73 -21.25 31.67
N THR A 227 22.93 -21.99 32.43
CA THR A 227 21.50 -22.20 32.15
C THR A 227 20.67 -21.29 33.04
N ILE A 228 20.05 -20.28 32.43
CA ILE A 228 19.19 -19.29 33.09
C ILE A 228 17.73 -19.65 32.82
N SER A 229 16.91 -19.63 33.87
CA SER A 229 15.47 -19.85 33.76
C SER A 229 14.71 -18.70 34.41
N TRP A 230 13.83 -18.07 33.65
CA TRP A 230 12.80 -17.17 34.15
C TRP A 230 11.49 -17.96 34.15
N PRO A 231 10.92 -18.28 35.32
CA PRO A 231 9.76 -19.16 35.40
C PRO A 231 8.50 -18.50 34.84
N ASP A 232 7.43 -19.29 34.74
CA ASP A 232 6.09 -18.81 34.47
C ASP A 232 5.72 -17.58 35.31
N ASN A 233 5.10 -16.59 34.67
CA ASN A 233 4.69 -15.32 35.26
C ASN A 233 5.85 -14.49 35.84
N ALA A 234 7.09 -14.70 35.38
CA ALA A 234 8.20 -13.83 35.77
C ALA A 234 7.92 -12.35 35.42
N ARG A 235 8.50 -11.46 36.23
CA ARG A 235 8.42 -10.00 36.06
C ARG A 235 9.83 -9.45 35.98
N ILE A 236 10.33 -9.32 34.76
CA ILE A 236 11.74 -9.01 34.50
C ILE A 236 11.86 -7.56 34.05
N ALA A 237 12.75 -6.80 34.69
CA ALA A 237 13.10 -5.45 34.30
C ALA A 237 14.51 -5.45 33.71
N ILE A 238 14.62 -5.26 32.41
CA ILE A 238 15.91 -5.18 31.72
C ILE A 238 16.41 -3.74 31.81
N THR A 239 17.39 -3.52 32.68
CA THR A 239 17.87 -2.17 33.02
C THR A 239 19.13 -1.76 32.26
N ASN A 240 19.84 -2.73 31.67
CA ASN A 240 21.04 -2.53 30.86
C ASN A 240 21.12 -3.64 29.79
N HIS A 241 21.97 -3.46 28.78
CA HIS A 241 22.23 -4.48 27.74
C HIS A 241 22.49 -5.84 28.36
N VAL A 242 21.92 -6.88 27.75
CA VAL A 242 22.06 -8.26 28.18
C VAL A 242 22.96 -8.98 27.19
N ASN A 243 23.98 -9.67 27.69
CA ASN A 243 24.85 -10.50 26.86
C ASN A 243 24.75 -11.96 27.32
N LEU A 244 24.04 -12.80 26.56
CA LEU A 244 24.03 -14.24 26.77
C LEU A 244 25.27 -14.84 26.13
N THR A 245 26.16 -15.45 26.92
CA THR A 245 27.44 -15.97 26.41
C THR A 245 27.27 -17.23 25.57
N ALA A 246 28.27 -17.53 24.74
CA ALA A 246 28.34 -18.80 24.02
C ALA A 246 28.30 -20.00 24.98
N GLY A 247 27.55 -21.03 24.60
CA GLY A 247 27.31 -22.22 25.42
C GLY A 247 26.23 -22.05 26.50
N SER A 248 25.71 -20.83 26.71
CA SER A 248 24.65 -20.56 27.67
C SER A 248 23.26 -20.68 27.06
N SER A 249 22.25 -20.89 27.92
CA SER A 249 20.85 -20.90 27.53
C SER A 249 20.00 -20.01 28.44
N LEU A 250 19.01 -19.34 27.84
CA LEU A 250 17.97 -18.59 28.55
C LEU A 250 16.61 -19.18 28.20
N THR A 251 15.89 -19.68 29.20
CA THR A 251 14.51 -20.16 29.07
C THR A 251 13.55 -19.20 29.78
N ILE A 252 12.46 -18.82 29.11
CA ILE A 252 11.45 -17.90 29.65
C ILE A 252 10.07 -18.58 29.62
N GLY A 253 9.43 -18.71 30.78
CA GLY A 253 8.14 -19.38 30.94
C GLY A 253 6.93 -18.51 30.55
N ALA A 254 5.76 -19.14 30.54
CA ALA A 254 4.51 -18.53 30.04
C ALA A 254 4.00 -17.42 30.95
N GLY A 255 3.35 -16.40 30.37
CA GLY A 255 2.81 -15.23 31.08
C GLY A 255 3.88 -14.32 31.69
N ALA A 256 5.15 -14.50 31.33
CA ALA A 256 6.24 -13.63 31.77
C ALA A 256 6.13 -12.27 31.08
N ILE A 257 6.36 -11.20 31.85
CA ILE A 257 6.42 -9.83 31.33
C ILE A 257 7.86 -9.33 31.47
N VAL A 258 8.47 -9.00 30.34
CA VAL A 258 9.82 -8.46 30.23
C VAL A 258 9.70 -7.00 29.81
N ARG A 259 9.84 -6.09 30.80
CA ARG A 259 9.87 -4.64 30.53
C ARG A 259 11.32 -4.19 30.31
N ILE A 260 11.54 -3.36 29.29
CA ILE A 260 12.89 -3.08 28.79
C ILE A 260 13.12 -1.57 28.70
N ASN A 261 14.24 -1.11 29.25
CA ASN A 261 14.70 0.28 29.13
C ASN A 261 14.90 0.67 27.65
N PRO A 262 14.70 1.95 27.27
CA PRO A 262 14.92 2.41 25.90
C PRO A 262 16.29 2.04 25.34
N VAL A 263 16.33 1.69 24.04
CA VAL A 263 17.54 1.34 23.25
C VAL A 263 18.31 0.11 23.75
N ILE A 264 17.87 -0.52 24.85
CA ILE A 264 18.53 -1.70 25.40
C ILE A 264 18.27 -2.92 24.54
N SER A 265 19.34 -3.65 24.24
CA SER A 265 19.33 -4.84 23.37
C SER A 265 19.84 -6.08 24.10
N PHE A 266 19.45 -7.25 23.59
CA PHE A 266 19.96 -8.54 23.97
C PHE A 266 20.97 -9.02 22.93
N THR A 267 22.23 -9.17 23.32
CA THR A 267 23.22 -9.91 22.53
C THR A 267 23.07 -11.40 22.84
N ASN A 268 22.61 -12.17 21.88
CA ASN A 268 22.46 -13.62 21.95
C ASN A 268 23.66 -14.29 21.30
N ASN A 269 24.59 -14.80 22.10
CA ASN A 269 25.65 -15.69 21.63
C ASN A 269 25.37 -17.17 21.96
N GLY A 270 24.22 -17.47 22.56
CA GLY A 270 23.83 -18.80 23.02
C GLY A 270 22.49 -19.25 22.45
N GLN A 271 21.61 -19.75 23.31
CA GLN A 271 20.29 -20.26 22.94
C GLN A 271 19.20 -19.57 23.77
N ILE A 272 18.24 -18.92 23.11
CA ILE A 272 17.07 -18.33 23.76
C ILE A 272 15.84 -19.17 23.42
N THR A 273 15.09 -19.57 24.44
CA THR A 273 13.83 -20.31 24.31
C THR A 273 12.74 -19.63 25.13
N ILE A 274 11.65 -19.25 24.49
CA ILE A 274 10.49 -18.62 25.11
C ILE A 274 9.29 -19.56 24.96
N ASN A 275 8.77 -20.01 26.08
CA ASN A 275 7.69 -20.99 26.20
C ASN A 275 6.37 -20.30 26.58
N GLY A 276 6.02 -19.25 25.84
CA GLY A 276 4.73 -18.59 25.99
C GLY A 276 3.59 -19.46 25.50
N LEU A 277 2.37 -19.19 25.98
CA LEU A 277 1.16 -19.87 25.52
C LEU A 277 0.21 -18.85 24.89
N TRP A 278 -0.68 -19.29 24.00
CA TRP A 278 -1.67 -18.40 23.41
C TRP A 278 -2.53 -17.69 24.47
N GLU A 279 -2.95 -18.41 25.50
CA GLU A 279 -3.76 -17.89 26.61
C GLU A 279 -2.93 -17.13 27.65
N ARG A 280 -1.61 -17.36 27.69
CA ARG A 280 -0.67 -16.78 28.65
C ARG A 280 0.61 -16.35 27.92
N PRO A 281 0.53 -15.37 27.02
CA PRO A 281 1.67 -15.01 26.19
C PRO A 281 2.80 -14.41 27.04
N THR A 282 4.03 -14.66 26.63
CA THR A 282 5.18 -13.89 27.11
C THR A 282 5.21 -12.56 26.38
N VAL A 283 5.42 -11.45 27.10
CA VAL A 283 5.41 -10.11 26.51
C VAL A 283 6.75 -9.42 26.71
N PHE A 284 7.32 -8.93 25.61
CA PHE A 284 8.45 -7.99 25.59
C PHE A 284 7.90 -6.61 25.27
N THR A 285 8.07 -5.67 26.19
CA THR A 285 7.48 -4.33 26.10
C THR A 285 8.48 -3.27 26.52
N PRO A 286 8.48 -2.08 25.88
CA PRO A 286 9.21 -0.95 26.42
C PRO A 286 8.59 -0.52 27.75
N ILE A 287 9.34 0.25 28.54
CA ILE A 287 8.81 0.86 29.77
C ILE A 287 7.71 1.87 29.46
N THR A 288 7.86 2.62 28.36
CA THR A 288 6.82 3.50 27.83
C THR A 288 6.77 3.40 26.31
N THR A 289 5.59 3.60 25.72
CA THR A 289 5.39 3.49 24.27
C THR A 289 6.23 4.45 23.43
N ASN A 290 6.67 5.57 24.03
CA ASN A 290 7.47 6.60 23.36
C ASN A 290 8.99 6.38 23.53
N GLN A 291 9.38 5.30 24.22
CA GLN A 291 10.77 4.96 24.51
C GLN A 291 11.03 3.51 24.08
N PRO A 292 11.05 3.26 22.77
CA PRO A 292 11.27 1.92 22.24
C PRO A 292 12.59 1.32 22.74
N TRP A 293 12.56 0.00 22.97
CA TRP A 293 13.76 -0.76 23.31
C TRP A 293 14.48 -1.19 22.03
N GLY A 294 15.65 -1.81 22.17
CA GLY A 294 16.46 -2.24 21.03
C GLY A 294 15.90 -3.48 20.32
N GLY A 295 16.66 -4.57 20.35
CA GLY A 295 16.27 -5.85 19.76
C GLY A 295 17.13 -7.00 20.27
N PHE A 296 17.03 -8.15 19.61
CA PHE A 296 17.90 -9.30 19.78
C PHE A 296 18.95 -9.34 18.68
N VAL A 297 20.20 -9.49 19.08
CA VAL A 297 21.38 -9.50 18.22
C VAL A 297 21.98 -10.89 18.22
N GLN A 298 21.86 -11.61 17.10
CA GLN A 298 22.38 -12.95 16.85
C GLN A 298 23.59 -12.88 15.91
N HIS A 299 24.71 -12.36 16.43
CA HIS A 299 25.92 -12.09 15.63
C HIS A 299 27.02 -13.15 15.81
N ALA A 300 26.95 -13.94 16.88
CA ALA A 300 27.74 -15.16 16.98
C ALA A 300 27.18 -16.29 16.09
N ASN A 301 28.03 -17.25 15.78
CA ASN A 301 27.68 -18.44 15.01
C ASN A 301 26.86 -19.44 15.85
N ASN A 302 26.01 -20.21 15.18
CA ASN A 302 25.21 -21.31 15.76
C ASN A 302 24.30 -20.86 16.91
N THR A 303 23.81 -19.63 16.85
CA THR A 303 22.82 -19.13 17.82
C THR A 303 21.42 -19.57 17.41
N ALA A 304 20.54 -19.71 18.39
CA ALA A 304 19.13 -19.94 18.11
C ALA A 304 18.22 -19.07 18.99
N PHE A 305 17.11 -18.69 18.38
CA PHE A 305 16.00 -18.01 19.03
C PHE A 305 14.71 -18.75 18.70
N ASN A 306 14.13 -19.40 19.70
CA ASN A 306 12.88 -20.13 19.57
C ASN A 306 11.84 -19.50 20.50
N ALA A 307 10.68 -19.10 19.96
CA ALA A 307 9.61 -18.54 20.77
C ALA A 307 8.26 -19.11 20.37
N THR A 308 7.47 -19.42 21.38
CA THR A 308 6.06 -19.78 21.29
C THR A 308 5.23 -18.76 22.07
N GLY A 309 4.01 -18.45 21.61
CA GLY A 309 3.07 -17.63 22.39
C GLY A 309 3.66 -16.31 22.87
N THR A 310 4.34 -15.55 22.01
CA THR A 310 5.10 -14.36 22.44
C THR A 310 4.68 -13.11 21.69
N ILE A 311 4.52 -11.99 22.39
CA ILE A 311 4.23 -10.68 21.80
C ILE A 311 5.42 -9.74 22.05
N PHE A 312 5.98 -9.21 20.96
CA PHE A 312 6.98 -8.17 20.96
C PHE A 312 6.33 -6.83 20.61
N THR A 313 6.55 -5.82 21.43
CA THR A 313 6.03 -4.46 21.20
C THR A 313 7.15 -3.44 21.28
N GLY A 314 7.09 -2.37 20.48
CA GLY A 314 7.96 -1.19 20.65
C GLY A 314 9.46 -1.46 20.56
N ALA A 315 9.90 -2.38 19.71
CA ALA A 315 11.31 -2.66 19.43
C ALA A 315 11.85 -1.78 18.29
N GLY A 316 13.18 -1.69 18.17
CA GLY A 316 13.85 -0.90 17.13
C GLY A 316 14.09 0.55 17.52
N GLY A 317 14.45 0.81 18.78
CA GLY A 317 14.51 2.16 19.35
C GLY A 317 15.70 3.03 18.95
N TYR A 318 16.61 2.55 18.10
CA TYR A 318 17.70 3.36 17.58
C TYR A 318 17.23 4.26 16.41
N THR A 319 17.49 5.56 16.50
CA THR A 319 16.97 6.58 15.56
C THR A 319 17.95 7.01 14.46
N GLY A 320 19.16 6.46 14.43
CA GLY A 320 20.15 6.70 13.37
C GLY A 320 20.28 5.51 12.42
N TYR A 321 21.25 5.57 11.49
CA TYR A 321 21.58 4.41 10.65
C TYR A 321 22.29 3.35 11.49
N TRP A 322 21.51 2.37 11.96
CA TRP A 322 21.97 1.34 12.90
C TRP A 322 23.10 0.50 12.31
N PHE A 323 23.05 0.18 11.02
CA PHE A 323 24.03 -0.71 10.38
C PHE A 323 25.37 -0.05 9.98
N GLY A 324 25.53 1.26 10.20
CA GLY A 324 26.71 2.03 9.76
C GLY A 324 27.73 2.31 10.85
N GLY A 325 27.64 1.58 11.97
CA GLY A 325 28.44 1.82 13.15
C GLY A 325 27.76 2.81 14.08
N HIS A 326 27.10 2.26 15.08
CA HIS A 326 26.56 3.00 16.22
C HIS A 326 27.45 2.68 17.43
N GLY A 327 27.72 3.69 18.27
CA GLY A 327 28.78 3.72 19.29
C GLY A 327 28.73 2.70 20.44
N HIS A 328 28.13 1.52 20.24
CA HIS A 328 27.98 0.45 21.22
C HIS A 328 28.70 -0.86 20.83
N ASP A 329 29.03 -1.13 19.56
CA ASP A 329 29.97 -2.20 19.16
C ASP A 329 30.43 -2.02 17.68
N PRO A 330 31.76 -2.02 17.38
CA PRO A 330 32.26 -1.99 16.00
C PRO A 330 31.81 -3.17 15.13
N SER A 331 31.40 -4.31 15.72
CA SER A 331 30.92 -5.48 15.00
C SER A 331 29.63 -5.25 14.19
N TYR A 332 28.91 -4.16 14.47
CA TYR A 332 27.73 -3.72 13.73
C TYR A 332 28.02 -2.85 12.50
N SER A 333 29.29 -2.49 12.27
CA SER A 333 29.68 -1.68 11.11
C SER A 333 29.88 -2.54 9.86
N GLY A 334 29.48 -2.02 8.69
CA GLY A 334 29.65 -2.72 7.40
C GLY A 334 28.53 -3.70 7.06
N ILE A 335 27.38 -3.61 7.76
CA ILE A 335 26.16 -4.28 7.35
C ILE A 335 25.41 -3.34 6.39
N THR A 336 25.05 -3.85 5.22
CA THR A 336 24.20 -3.13 4.27
C THR A 336 22.74 -3.43 4.61
N SER A 337 21.90 -2.40 4.56
CA SER A 337 20.46 -2.57 4.61
C SER A 337 19.76 -1.48 3.80
N HIS A 338 18.66 -1.81 3.14
CA HIS A 338 17.70 -0.89 2.53
C HIS A 338 17.16 0.10 3.56
N ARG A 339 16.97 -0.34 4.80
CA ARG A 339 16.42 0.47 5.90
C ARG A 339 17.43 0.70 7.02
N ALA A 340 17.42 1.92 7.53
CA ALA A 340 18.36 2.40 8.55
C ALA A 340 18.00 1.92 9.96
N GLU A 341 16.72 1.62 10.19
CA GLU A 341 16.18 1.38 11.52
C GLU A 341 16.67 0.07 12.12
N GLN A 342 16.80 0.04 13.45
CA GLN A 342 17.20 -1.17 14.17
C GLN A 342 16.15 -2.28 14.02
N ALA A 343 16.60 -3.51 13.78
CA ALA A 343 15.75 -4.69 13.72
C ALA A 343 15.41 -5.25 15.12
N LEU A 344 14.20 -5.82 15.26
CA LEU A 344 13.86 -6.64 16.42
C LEU A 344 14.75 -7.89 16.48
N ILE A 345 15.00 -8.58 15.36
CA ILE A 345 15.95 -9.70 15.27
C ILE A 345 17.03 -9.41 14.22
N SER A 346 18.28 -9.19 14.62
CA SER A 346 19.40 -9.03 13.69
C SER A 346 20.29 -10.28 13.67
N MET A 347 20.56 -10.82 12.48
CA MET A 347 21.36 -12.03 12.29
C MET A 347 22.55 -11.76 11.36
N SER A 348 23.77 -12.00 11.84
CA SER A 348 25.00 -11.87 11.02
C SER A 348 26.01 -12.99 11.25
N GLY A 349 25.83 -13.80 12.31
CA GLY A 349 26.62 -15.01 12.52
C GLY A 349 26.23 -16.13 11.55
N ALA A 350 27.10 -17.13 11.39
CA ALA A 350 26.83 -18.29 10.55
C ALA A 350 25.88 -19.30 11.23
N ASN A 351 24.98 -19.91 10.45
CA ASN A 351 24.07 -20.98 10.88
C ASN A 351 23.18 -20.57 12.07
N ASN A 352 22.56 -19.38 11.99
CA ASN A 352 21.64 -18.90 13.01
C ASN A 352 20.20 -19.27 12.67
N ASN A 353 19.41 -19.63 13.68
CA ASN A 353 18.03 -20.09 13.49
C ASN A 353 17.04 -19.20 14.26
N LEU A 354 15.90 -18.91 13.63
CA LEU A 354 14.77 -18.21 14.22
C LEU A 354 13.50 -19.05 14.03
N THR A 355 12.84 -19.42 15.13
CA THR A 355 11.54 -20.10 15.09
C THR A 355 10.54 -19.32 15.92
N LEU A 356 9.47 -18.84 15.30
CA LEU A 356 8.38 -18.14 15.97
C LEU A 356 7.05 -18.85 15.67
N GLU A 357 6.41 -19.37 16.70
CA GLU A 357 5.11 -20.05 16.60
C GLU A 357 4.07 -19.38 17.50
N ASP A 358 2.89 -19.04 16.96
CA ASP A 358 1.88 -18.26 17.69
C ASP A 358 2.51 -17.00 18.32
N CYS A 359 3.21 -16.21 17.52
CA CYS A 359 3.94 -15.02 17.96
C CYS A 359 3.46 -13.78 17.23
N ALA A 360 3.74 -12.60 17.80
CA ALA A 360 3.47 -11.34 17.12
C ALA A 360 4.54 -10.28 17.38
N ALA A 361 4.86 -9.50 16.36
CA ALA A 361 5.65 -8.28 16.43
C ALA A 361 4.75 -7.11 16.02
N ILE A 362 4.42 -6.23 16.97
CA ILE A 362 3.42 -5.19 16.77
C ILE A 362 3.90 -3.81 17.25
N TRP A 363 3.61 -2.74 16.50
CA TRP A 363 4.06 -1.36 16.80
C TRP A 363 5.58 -1.27 16.98
N LEU A 364 6.34 -1.69 15.98
CA LEU A 364 7.79 -1.54 15.96
C LEU A 364 8.14 -0.26 15.19
N PRO A 365 8.74 0.77 15.82
CA PRO A 365 9.34 1.87 15.07
C PRO A 365 10.52 1.42 14.20
N GLY A 366 11.09 0.23 14.45
CA GLY A 366 12.11 -0.37 13.58
C GLY A 366 11.60 -1.50 12.69
N GLN A 367 12.54 -2.34 12.25
CA GLN A 367 12.27 -3.47 11.36
C GLN A 367 11.89 -4.71 12.18
N PHE A 368 11.17 -5.66 11.59
CA PHE A 368 10.98 -6.97 12.22
C PHE A 368 12.30 -7.74 12.33
N GLY A 369 13.07 -7.84 11.24
CA GLY A 369 14.31 -8.58 11.25
C GLY A 369 15.32 -8.10 10.21
N HIS A 370 16.53 -8.65 10.27
CA HIS A 370 17.56 -8.47 9.26
C HIS A 370 18.49 -9.68 9.25
N ALA A 371 18.93 -10.10 8.05
CA ALA A 371 19.96 -11.13 7.89
C ALA A 371 21.04 -10.68 6.91
N GLN A 372 22.30 -10.75 7.34
CA GLN A 372 23.46 -10.38 6.52
C GLN A 372 24.05 -11.59 5.80
N GLY A 373 24.16 -11.51 4.47
CA GLY A 373 24.81 -12.55 3.65
C GLY A 373 26.32 -12.65 3.84
N GLY A 374 26.94 -13.59 3.12
CA GLY A 374 28.40 -13.77 3.05
C GLY A 374 28.84 -15.22 3.08
N SER A 375 30.10 -15.48 2.74
CA SER A 375 30.66 -16.83 2.69
C SER A 375 30.50 -17.57 4.03
N GLY A 376 29.80 -18.71 4.00
CA GLY A 376 29.54 -19.54 5.19
C GLY A 376 28.38 -19.08 6.08
N ARG A 377 27.67 -17.99 5.74
CA ARG A 377 26.50 -17.51 6.48
C ARG A 377 25.22 -18.06 5.91
N SER A 378 24.34 -18.52 6.79
CA SER A 378 23.06 -19.08 6.41
C SER A 378 22.08 -19.04 7.57
N TYR A 379 20.81 -18.78 7.25
CA TYR A 379 19.77 -18.52 8.25
C TYR A 379 18.52 -19.34 7.95
N ARG A 380 17.96 -20.02 8.97
CA ARG A 380 16.63 -20.65 8.84
C ARG A 380 15.63 -19.89 9.67
N ILE A 381 14.58 -19.42 9.03
CA ILE A 381 13.52 -18.61 9.63
C ILE A 381 12.21 -19.35 9.45
N THR A 382 11.64 -19.83 10.55
CA THR A 382 10.36 -20.54 10.57
C THR A 382 9.32 -19.72 11.32
N LEU A 383 8.24 -19.37 10.64
CA LEU A 383 7.16 -18.55 11.19
C LEU A 383 5.82 -19.29 11.02
N ASN A 384 5.14 -19.60 12.12
CA ASN A 384 3.86 -20.30 12.08
C ASN A 384 2.82 -19.55 12.90
N ARG A 385 1.70 -19.17 12.30
CA ARG A 385 0.69 -18.32 12.98
C ARG A 385 1.31 -17.06 13.55
N PHE A 386 2.19 -16.44 12.77
CA PHE A 386 2.90 -15.22 13.13
C PHE A 386 2.19 -13.98 12.61
N LEU A 387 2.12 -12.93 13.43
CA LEU A 387 1.65 -11.61 13.01
C LEU A 387 2.77 -10.58 13.08
N MET A 388 3.06 -9.93 11.97
CA MET A 388 3.75 -8.65 11.92
C MET A 388 2.74 -7.54 11.59
N GLN A 389 2.63 -6.53 12.46
CA GLN A 389 1.72 -5.40 12.22
C GLN A 389 2.27 -4.07 12.73
N ARG A 390 2.21 -3.02 11.90
CA ARG A 390 2.73 -1.69 12.26
C ARG A 390 4.22 -1.70 12.58
N CYS A 391 4.97 -2.25 11.64
CA CYS A 391 6.42 -2.26 11.65
C CYS A 391 6.91 -1.42 10.48
N THR A 392 8.04 -0.72 10.60
CA THR A 392 8.58 0.08 9.49
C THR A 392 8.76 -0.74 8.21
N THR A 393 9.24 -1.97 8.34
CA THR A 393 9.34 -2.98 7.28
C THR A 393 9.47 -4.36 7.93
N GLY A 394 9.25 -5.44 7.17
CA GLY A 394 9.69 -6.77 7.59
C GLY A 394 11.21 -6.95 7.60
N GLY A 395 11.91 -6.08 6.88
CA GLY A 395 13.36 -5.98 6.79
C GLY A 395 13.98 -6.83 5.69
N GLU A 396 15.31 -6.73 5.60
CA GLU A 396 16.11 -7.30 4.51
C GLU A 396 16.82 -8.60 4.92
N TYR A 397 16.72 -9.59 4.03
CA TYR A 397 17.26 -10.92 4.28
C TYR A 397 18.14 -11.40 3.12
N THR A 398 19.43 -11.52 3.42
CA THR A 398 20.42 -12.19 2.57
C THR A 398 20.94 -13.45 3.29
N GLY A 399 21.02 -14.57 2.59
CA GLY A 399 21.48 -15.86 3.06
C GLY A 399 20.41 -16.66 3.82
N ALA A 400 19.14 -16.24 3.73
CA ALA A 400 18.07 -16.76 4.57
C ALA A 400 17.14 -17.71 3.83
N GLN A 401 16.63 -18.72 4.52
CA GLN A 401 15.55 -19.58 4.05
C GLN A 401 14.33 -19.40 4.95
N PHE A 402 13.21 -19.01 4.34
CA PHE A 402 11.93 -18.85 5.03
C PHE A 402 11.04 -20.09 4.88
N THR A 403 10.42 -20.50 5.98
CA THR A 403 9.27 -21.40 6.00
C THR A 403 8.16 -20.73 6.80
N VAL A 404 7.15 -20.24 6.12
CA VAL A 404 6.07 -19.42 6.69
C VAL A 404 4.73 -20.07 6.45
N ASN A 405 3.95 -20.25 7.50
CA ASN A 405 2.63 -20.86 7.42
C ASN A 405 1.60 -20.09 8.26
N ASP A 406 0.39 -19.92 7.70
CA ASP A 406 -0.76 -19.30 8.37
C ASP A 406 -0.42 -17.96 9.03
N SER A 407 0.37 -17.09 8.37
CA SER A 407 0.92 -15.88 8.98
C SER A 407 0.41 -14.59 8.31
N ALA A 408 0.71 -13.42 8.87
CA ALA A 408 0.33 -12.14 8.31
C ALA A 408 1.43 -11.08 8.48
N PHE A 409 1.70 -10.32 7.40
CA PHE A 409 2.60 -9.18 7.33
C PHE A 409 1.80 -7.98 6.82
N ILE A 410 1.35 -7.12 7.73
CA ILE A 410 0.39 -6.06 7.39
C ILE A 410 0.76 -4.71 8.00
N GLU A 411 0.37 -3.63 7.34
CA GLU A 411 0.58 -2.25 7.85
C GLU A 411 2.08 -1.93 7.99
N CYS A 412 2.79 -1.81 6.86
CA CYS A 412 4.19 -1.38 6.84
C CYS A 412 4.32 0.06 6.34
N PRO A 413 4.44 1.08 7.21
CA PRO A 413 4.27 1.05 8.67
C PRO A 413 2.82 1.24 9.14
N ASP A 414 1.94 1.68 8.26
CA ASP A 414 0.56 2.01 8.60
C ASP A 414 -0.36 1.94 7.37
N ILE A 415 -1.64 2.22 7.60
CA ILE A 415 -2.72 2.08 6.61
C ILE A 415 -3.12 3.37 5.92
N SER A 416 -2.42 4.47 6.18
CA SER A 416 -2.79 5.75 5.59
C SER A 416 -2.64 5.71 4.07
N THR A 417 -3.17 6.72 3.37
CA THR A 417 -3.16 6.73 1.89
C THR A 417 -2.03 7.55 1.29
N ASN A 418 -1.20 8.21 2.11
CA ASN A 418 -0.07 8.94 1.56
C ASN A 418 0.91 7.95 0.94
N PHE A 419 1.38 8.30 -0.25
CA PHE A 419 2.53 7.65 -0.83
C PHE A 419 3.77 8.01 -0.01
N ALA A 420 4.59 7.01 0.26
CA ALA A 420 5.88 7.16 0.92
C ALA A 420 6.81 6.10 0.32
N ASP A 421 7.55 6.49 -0.71
CA ASP A 421 8.64 5.70 -1.29
C ASP A 421 9.78 5.59 -0.26
N GLY A 422 10.07 4.38 0.19
CA GLY A 422 11.03 4.21 1.25
C GLY A 422 11.29 2.77 1.66
N ASP A 423 11.14 1.77 0.79
CA ASP A 423 11.45 0.38 1.10
C ASP A 423 10.66 -0.14 2.31
N ASN A 424 9.39 0.29 2.40
CA ASN A 424 8.47 -0.09 3.45
C ASN A 424 7.79 -1.43 3.12
N ASP A 425 8.60 -2.40 2.74
CA ASP A 425 8.16 -3.71 2.26
C ASP A 425 7.60 -4.57 3.38
N GLY A 426 6.72 -5.49 3.02
CA GLY A 426 6.36 -6.60 3.90
C GLY A 426 7.56 -7.49 4.21
N LEU A 427 8.41 -7.77 3.22
CA LEU A 427 9.71 -8.46 3.35
C LEU A 427 10.60 -8.07 2.15
N TYR A 428 11.91 -7.95 2.36
CA TYR A 428 12.90 -7.83 1.28
C TYR A 428 13.81 -9.08 1.26
N ILE A 429 13.87 -9.79 0.14
CA ILE A 429 14.57 -11.08 -0.01
C ILE A 429 15.61 -11.02 -1.13
N VAL A 430 16.89 -11.06 -0.75
CA VAL A 430 18.03 -10.99 -1.68
C VAL A 430 18.34 -12.35 -2.30
N ASP A 431 18.57 -13.38 -1.49
CA ASP A 431 18.96 -14.72 -1.95
C ASP A 431 18.61 -15.82 -0.93
N SER A 432 18.66 -17.08 -1.37
CA SER A 432 18.58 -18.23 -0.47
C SER A 432 19.49 -19.39 -0.91
N PRO A 433 20.74 -19.41 -0.41
CA PRO A 433 21.68 -20.49 -0.70
C PRO A 433 21.29 -21.83 -0.05
N LEU A 434 20.35 -21.85 0.89
CA LEU A 434 19.94 -23.05 1.63
C LEU A 434 18.83 -23.86 0.96
N GLY A 435 18.12 -23.29 -0.02
CA GLY A 435 16.97 -23.91 -0.68
C GLY A 435 15.82 -22.93 -0.87
N PRO A 436 14.64 -23.40 -1.30
CA PRO A 436 13.52 -22.51 -1.58
C PRO A 436 12.96 -21.86 -0.31
N HIS A 437 12.46 -20.63 -0.43
CA HIS A 437 11.50 -20.05 0.50
C HIS A 437 10.11 -20.65 0.25
N GLY A 438 9.36 -20.87 1.33
CA GLY A 438 7.98 -21.36 1.26
C GLY A 438 7.05 -20.51 2.11
N PHE A 439 5.98 -20.02 1.50
CA PHE A 439 4.90 -19.27 2.15
C PHE A 439 3.58 -19.97 1.87
N THR A 440 2.83 -20.34 2.91
CA THR A 440 1.53 -21.02 2.78
C THR A 440 0.46 -20.33 3.61
N ASN A 441 -0.68 -20.04 2.99
CA ASN A 441 -1.82 -19.36 3.63
C ASN A 441 -1.44 -18.04 4.35
N THR A 442 -0.49 -17.32 3.77
CA THR A 442 0.07 -16.09 4.36
C THR A 442 -0.61 -14.86 3.75
N LEU A 443 -0.88 -13.86 4.60
CA LEU A 443 -1.39 -12.56 4.19
C LEU A 443 -0.25 -11.54 4.12
N PHE A 444 -0.19 -10.78 3.03
CA PHE A 444 0.61 -9.57 2.87
C PHE A 444 -0.31 -8.42 2.49
N GLY A 445 -0.13 -7.23 3.05
CA GLY A 445 -0.95 -6.11 2.61
C GLY A 445 -0.84 -4.83 3.42
N TRP A 446 -1.42 -3.76 2.89
CA TRP A 446 -1.33 -2.41 3.47
C TRP A 446 0.13 -2.00 3.71
N THR A 447 0.96 -2.24 2.70
CA THR A 447 2.37 -1.81 2.67
C THR A 447 2.48 -0.54 1.84
N LYS A 448 3.40 0.36 2.24
CA LYS A 448 3.66 1.60 1.50
C LYS A 448 4.51 1.40 0.24
N ASP A 449 5.13 0.24 0.18
CA ASP A 449 5.97 -0.22 -0.92
C ASP A 449 5.49 -1.62 -1.34
N ASP A 450 6.36 -2.62 -1.43
CA ASP A 450 6.00 -3.97 -1.85
C ASP A 450 5.42 -4.85 -0.75
N GLY A 451 4.65 -5.85 -1.16
CA GLY A 451 4.29 -6.96 -0.27
C GLY A 451 5.51 -7.80 0.05
N VAL A 452 6.23 -8.20 -0.99
CA VAL A 452 7.54 -8.83 -0.89
C VAL A 452 8.40 -8.29 -2.04
N ASP A 453 9.47 -7.59 -1.72
CA ASP A 453 10.51 -7.28 -2.68
C ASP A 453 11.44 -8.50 -2.77
N SER A 454 11.40 -9.21 -3.89
CA SER A 454 12.30 -10.32 -4.19
C SER A 454 13.51 -9.85 -5.00
N GLY A 455 13.99 -8.62 -4.74
CA GLY A 455 15.02 -7.92 -5.49
C GLY A 455 16.45 -8.06 -4.97
N GLY A 456 17.39 -7.45 -5.71
CA GLY A 456 18.84 -7.53 -5.43
C GLY A 456 19.57 -8.68 -6.14
N ASP A 457 20.91 -8.66 -6.05
CA ASP A 457 21.80 -9.62 -6.72
C ASP A 457 21.83 -10.97 -5.97
N GLY A 458 21.24 -12.03 -6.55
CA GLY A 458 21.32 -13.36 -5.92
C GLY A 458 20.31 -14.40 -6.41
N THR A 459 20.62 -15.69 -6.23
CA THR A 459 19.69 -16.78 -6.56
C THR A 459 18.70 -17.06 -5.45
N ALA A 460 17.43 -17.19 -5.80
CA ALA A 460 16.42 -17.73 -4.89
C ALA A 460 15.29 -18.42 -5.65
N THR A 461 14.66 -19.38 -4.99
CA THR A 461 13.33 -19.87 -5.39
C THR A 461 12.33 -19.50 -4.30
N LEU A 462 11.25 -18.82 -4.66
CA LEU A 462 10.20 -18.42 -3.73
C LEU A 462 8.88 -19.06 -4.16
N ASN A 463 8.29 -19.85 -3.28
CA ASN A 463 7.00 -20.51 -3.53
C ASN A 463 5.94 -19.97 -2.58
N TYR A 464 4.82 -19.53 -3.16
CA TYR A 464 3.65 -19.07 -2.44
C TYR A 464 2.47 -19.98 -2.77
N GLN A 465 1.78 -20.49 -1.74
CA GLN A 465 0.62 -21.35 -1.89
C GLN A 465 -0.54 -20.80 -1.07
N ASN A 466 -1.69 -20.55 -1.71
CA ASN A 466 -2.89 -20.03 -1.04
C ASN A 466 -2.67 -18.70 -0.30
N CYS A 467 -1.71 -17.88 -0.74
CA CYS A 467 -1.40 -16.60 -0.12
C CYS A 467 -2.35 -15.49 -0.59
N TRP A 468 -2.53 -14.47 0.23
CA TRP A 468 -3.34 -13.30 -0.07
C TRP A 468 -2.48 -12.04 -0.05
N PHE A 469 -2.62 -11.20 -1.07
CA PHE A 469 -1.96 -9.92 -1.22
C PHE A 469 -3.01 -8.84 -1.43
N GLU A 470 -3.02 -7.79 -0.61
CA GLU A 470 -4.04 -6.74 -0.73
C GLU A 470 -3.58 -5.35 -0.35
N ALA A 471 -4.02 -4.34 -1.13
CA ALA A 471 -3.82 -2.93 -0.84
C ALA A 471 -2.33 -2.59 -0.66
N ILE A 472 -1.52 -2.98 -1.65
CA ILE A 472 -0.07 -2.82 -1.71
C ILE A 472 0.23 -1.74 -2.75
N HIS A 473 0.98 -0.70 -2.35
CA HIS A 473 1.19 0.49 -3.18
C HIS A 473 1.88 0.19 -4.52
N HIS A 474 2.97 -0.58 -4.49
CA HIS A 474 3.75 -0.98 -5.66
C HIS A 474 3.42 -2.39 -6.09
N GLU A 475 4.26 -3.37 -5.78
CA GLU A 475 4.10 -4.74 -6.23
C GLU A 475 3.72 -5.64 -5.06
N ALA A 476 2.69 -6.47 -5.24
CA ALA A 476 2.44 -7.56 -4.32
C ALA A 476 3.66 -8.48 -4.19
N ASN A 477 4.38 -8.67 -5.30
CA ASN A 477 5.72 -9.23 -5.30
C ASN A 477 6.52 -8.64 -6.47
N SER A 478 7.59 -7.91 -6.14
CA SER A 478 8.56 -7.38 -7.11
C SER A 478 9.70 -8.37 -7.30
N LEU A 479 10.16 -8.55 -8.54
CA LEU A 479 11.26 -9.45 -8.85
C LEU A 479 12.32 -8.70 -9.63
N SER A 480 13.55 -8.72 -9.11
CA SER A 480 14.70 -8.22 -9.83
C SER A 480 15.96 -9.05 -9.55
N ASP A 481 16.90 -8.98 -10.50
CA ASP A 481 18.21 -9.63 -10.41
C ASP A 481 19.28 -8.73 -11.07
N SER A 482 20.53 -9.17 -11.07
CA SER A 482 21.67 -8.45 -11.62
C SER A 482 21.46 -7.99 -13.07
N GLN A 483 21.65 -6.70 -13.32
CA GLN A 483 21.56 -6.10 -14.66
C GLN A 483 22.58 -6.66 -15.65
N SER A 484 23.69 -7.25 -15.17
CA SER A 484 24.74 -7.85 -16.01
C SER A 484 24.47 -9.29 -16.44
N GLY A 485 23.30 -9.85 -16.12
CA GLY A 485 23.01 -11.27 -16.29
C GLY A 485 23.54 -12.05 -15.09
N GLY A 486 22.63 -12.40 -14.19
CA GLY A 486 22.87 -13.18 -12.99
C GLY A 486 22.10 -14.50 -13.03
N PRO A 487 22.33 -15.38 -12.06
CA PRO A 487 21.59 -16.63 -11.95
C PRO A 487 20.13 -16.40 -11.52
N ASP A 488 19.18 -16.91 -12.31
CA ASP A 488 17.76 -16.55 -12.26
C ASP A 488 17.09 -16.77 -10.89
N LYS A 489 16.48 -15.72 -10.33
CA LYS A 489 15.43 -15.86 -9.31
C LYS A 489 14.18 -16.45 -9.94
N SER A 490 13.54 -17.38 -9.24
CA SER A 490 12.29 -18.00 -9.65
C SER A 490 11.23 -17.82 -8.58
N VAL A 491 10.18 -17.07 -8.89
CA VAL A 491 9.08 -16.79 -7.96
C VAL A 491 7.79 -17.36 -8.54
N ALA A 492 7.15 -18.25 -7.78
CA ALA A 492 5.94 -18.92 -8.19
C ALA A 492 4.84 -18.78 -7.16
N HIS A 493 3.68 -18.30 -7.61
CA HIS A 493 2.45 -18.23 -6.85
C HIS A 493 1.46 -19.26 -7.38
N TYR A 494 0.91 -20.03 -6.45
CA TYR A 494 -0.08 -21.07 -6.70
C TYR A 494 -1.33 -20.80 -5.88
N ASP A 495 -2.48 -20.79 -6.54
CA ASP A 495 -3.80 -20.69 -5.88
C ASP A 495 -3.93 -19.43 -4.99
N GLY A 496 -3.19 -18.36 -5.34
CA GLY A 496 -3.11 -17.11 -4.61
C GLY A 496 -4.18 -16.09 -5.00
N VAL A 497 -4.39 -15.09 -4.15
CA VAL A 497 -5.34 -13.99 -4.33
C VAL A 497 -4.63 -12.65 -4.24
N PHE A 498 -4.84 -11.78 -5.22
CA PHE A 498 -4.25 -10.44 -5.31
C PHE A 498 -5.37 -9.43 -5.54
N ILE A 499 -5.47 -8.42 -4.66
CA ILE A 499 -6.57 -7.47 -4.67
C ILE A 499 -6.03 -6.04 -4.49
N ASN A 500 -6.30 -5.15 -5.44
CA ASN A 500 -5.99 -3.73 -5.29
C ASN A 500 -4.51 -3.46 -4.97
N CYS A 501 -3.60 -4.12 -5.69
CA CYS A 501 -2.16 -3.85 -5.64
C CYS A 501 -1.75 -2.98 -6.83
N GLY A 502 -0.60 -2.31 -6.77
CA GLY A 502 -0.08 -1.63 -7.96
C GLY A 502 0.16 -2.68 -9.03
N GLN A 503 0.85 -3.76 -8.68
CA GLN A 503 0.99 -4.93 -9.53
C GLN A 503 0.80 -6.22 -8.74
N ALA A 504 0.23 -7.25 -9.34
CA ALA A 504 0.14 -8.55 -8.66
C ALA A 504 1.46 -9.33 -8.73
N LEU A 505 2.11 -9.34 -9.90
CA LEU A 505 3.45 -9.90 -10.04
C LEU A 505 4.22 -9.16 -11.12
N GLU A 506 5.41 -8.69 -10.78
CA GLU A 506 6.32 -8.06 -11.73
C GLU A 506 7.55 -8.94 -11.96
N ALA A 507 7.84 -9.32 -13.21
CA ALA A 507 9.17 -9.78 -13.60
C ALA A 507 9.95 -8.57 -14.11
N GLY A 508 10.62 -7.89 -13.18
CA GLY A 508 11.33 -6.64 -13.37
C GLY A 508 12.70 -6.83 -14.05
N TYR A 509 13.67 -5.99 -13.68
CA TYR A 509 14.98 -5.95 -14.34
C TYR A 509 15.86 -7.19 -14.10
N GLY A 510 16.82 -7.41 -15.00
CA GLY A 510 17.67 -8.60 -14.97
C GLY A 510 16.97 -9.85 -15.51
N GLY A 511 17.28 -11.02 -14.95
CA GLY A 511 16.82 -12.34 -15.40
C GLY A 511 15.72 -13.06 -14.60
N PRO A 512 14.87 -12.43 -13.76
CA PRO A 512 13.95 -13.19 -12.92
C PRO A 512 12.84 -13.89 -13.72
N THR A 513 12.38 -15.04 -13.22
CA THR A 513 11.17 -15.71 -13.70
C THR A 513 10.04 -15.55 -12.70
N GLY A 514 8.99 -14.84 -13.09
CA GLY A 514 7.74 -14.75 -12.34
C GLY A 514 6.68 -15.72 -12.87
N ARG A 515 5.96 -16.38 -11.96
CA ARG A 515 4.84 -17.26 -12.30
C ARG A 515 3.60 -17.00 -11.44
N LEU A 516 2.47 -16.82 -12.13
CA LEU A 516 1.12 -16.94 -11.60
C LEU A 516 0.48 -18.22 -12.15
N GLU A 517 0.08 -19.14 -11.27
CA GLU A 517 -0.59 -20.38 -11.66
C GLU A 517 -1.82 -20.64 -10.81
N ARG A 518 -3.00 -20.73 -11.46
CA ARG A 518 -4.30 -20.82 -10.76
C ARG A 518 -4.51 -19.69 -9.76
N CYS A 519 -4.06 -18.47 -10.03
CA CYS A 519 -4.26 -17.32 -9.15
C CYS A 519 -5.51 -16.53 -9.54
N TYR A 520 -6.03 -15.75 -8.59
CA TYR A 520 -7.07 -14.75 -8.82
C TYR A 520 -6.52 -13.35 -8.55
N VAL A 521 -6.56 -12.49 -9.56
CA VAL A 521 -5.96 -11.15 -9.56
C VAL A 521 -7.01 -10.13 -9.97
N VAL A 522 -7.34 -9.19 -9.07
CA VAL A 522 -8.43 -8.24 -9.30
C VAL A 522 -8.13 -6.82 -8.81
N ASP A 523 -8.59 -5.84 -9.58
CA ASP A 523 -8.51 -4.41 -9.27
C ASP A 523 -7.06 -3.89 -9.06
N CYS A 524 -6.05 -4.57 -9.60
CA CYS A 524 -4.65 -4.10 -9.59
C CYS A 524 -4.36 -3.12 -10.73
N MET A 525 -3.27 -2.34 -10.70
CA MET A 525 -2.86 -1.58 -11.90
C MET A 525 -2.37 -2.54 -12.99
N THR A 526 -1.55 -3.52 -12.63
CA THR A 526 -1.16 -4.60 -13.54
C THR A 526 -1.37 -5.97 -12.90
N GLY A 527 -1.94 -6.92 -13.64
CA GLY A 527 -1.99 -8.31 -13.20
C GLY A 527 -0.62 -8.98 -13.32
N ALA A 528 -0.27 -9.42 -14.53
CA ALA A 528 1.07 -9.94 -14.84
C ALA A 528 1.91 -8.90 -15.60
N ARG A 529 3.02 -8.44 -15.02
CA ARG A 529 3.95 -7.50 -15.67
C ARG A 529 5.26 -8.17 -16.06
N TYR A 530 5.68 -7.99 -17.31
CA TYR A 530 7.07 -8.16 -17.72
C TYR A 530 7.70 -6.80 -17.97
N GLY A 531 8.90 -6.60 -17.44
CA GLY A 531 9.56 -5.31 -17.39
C GLY A 531 9.21 -4.54 -16.13
N ASP A 532 9.83 -3.38 -15.97
CA ASP A 532 9.77 -2.56 -14.76
C ASP A 532 9.49 -1.10 -15.16
N ASN A 533 9.32 -0.22 -14.18
CA ASN A 533 9.15 1.22 -14.35
C ASN A 533 10.44 1.86 -14.91
N TYR A 534 11.61 1.23 -14.79
CA TYR A 534 12.90 1.76 -15.22
C TYR A 534 13.16 1.67 -16.73
N ASN A 535 14.21 2.35 -17.18
CA ASN A 535 14.74 2.21 -18.54
C ASN A 535 16.02 1.37 -18.49
N TRP A 536 15.87 0.10 -18.09
CA TRP A 536 16.97 -0.84 -17.82
C TRP A 536 16.94 -2.05 -18.75
N ALA A 537 17.78 -3.05 -18.52
CA ALA A 537 17.80 -4.30 -19.27
C ALA A 537 16.91 -5.37 -18.61
N TYR A 538 16.20 -6.10 -19.46
CA TYR A 538 15.24 -7.13 -19.07
C TYR A 538 15.50 -8.40 -19.89
N SER A 539 15.83 -9.49 -19.23
CA SER A 539 16.11 -10.80 -19.84
C SER A 539 15.33 -11.94 -19.19
N GLY A 540 14.50 -11.65 -18.19
CA GLY A 540 13.72 -12.62 -17.44
C GLY A 540 12.53 -13.22 -18.21
N ARG A 541 11.56 -13.73 -17.47
CA ARG A 541 10.35 -14.33 -18.03
C ARG A 541 9.13 -14.13 -17.14
N MET A 542 7.99 -13.85 -17.75
CA MET A 542 6.69 -13.83 -17.05
C MET A 542 5.81 -14.99 -17.51
N ILE A 543 5.24 -15.74 -16.57
CA ILE A 543 4.34 -16.85 -16.84
C ILE A 543 3.03 -16.59 -16.10
N ALA A 544 1.91 -16.58 -16.82
CA ALA A 544 0.58 -16.58 -16.22
C ALA A 544 -0.23 -17.70 -16.87
N SER A 545 -0.66 -18.67 -16.07
CA SER A 545 -1.43 -19.81 -16.58
C SER A 545 -2.57 -20.22 -15.67
N ASN A 546 -3.67 -20.68 -16.27
CA ASN A 546 -4.86 -21.17 -15.57
C ASN A 546 -5.41 -20.18 -14.52
N SER A 547 -5.13 -18.89 -14.66
CA SER A 547 -5.43 -17.85 -13.67
C SER A 547 -6.58 -16.97 -14.13
N ILE A 548 -7.16 -16.20 -13.20
CA ILE A 548 -8.26 -15.28 -13.44
C ILE A 548 -7.74 -13.86 -13.15
N LEU A 549 -7.52 -13.05 -14.19
CA LEU A 549 -6.98 -11.68 -14.09
C LEU A 549 -8.05 -10.71 -14.58
N LEU A 550 -8.77 -10.06 -13.64
CA LEU A 550 -9.97 -9.30 -13.92
C LEU A 550 -9.90 -7.87 -13.41
N HIS A 551 -10.50 -6.95 -14.14
CA HIS A 551 -10.71 -5.56 -13.75
C HIS A 551 -9.43 -4.83 -13.32
N ASN A 552 -8.27 -5.31 -13.76
CA ASN A 552 -7.02 -4.60 -13.59
C ASN A 552 -6.97 -3.44 -14.60
N HIS A 553 -6.20 -2.39 -14.33
CA HIS A 553 -5.94 -1.36 -15.37
C HIS A 553 -5.30 -2.00 -16.61
N ARG A 554 -4.43 -3.00 -16.39
CA ARG A 554 -3.92 -3.94 -17.40
C ARG A 554 -3.89 -5.35 -16.83
N ASP A 555 -4.65 -6.29 -17.39
CA ASP A 555 -4.56 -7.69 -16.93
C ASP A 555 -3.15 -8.26 -17.19
N VAL A 556 -2.58 -7.94 -18.35
CA VAL A 556 -1.24 -8.36 -18.77
C VAL A 556 -0.52 -7.20 -19.44
N TRP A 557 0.74 -6.96 -19.07
CA TRP A 557 1.54 -5.89 -19.64
C TRP A 557 3.02 -6.28 -19.76
N GLY A 558 3.56 -6.23 -20.97
CA GLY A 558 4.95 -6.58 -21.28
C GLY A 558 5.70 -5.47 -21.99
N MET A 559 5.41 -4.21 -21.65
CA MET A 559 6.06 -3.06 -22.28
C MET A 559 7.44 -2.82 -21.65
N ASN A 560 8.47 -2.81 -22.49
CA ASN A 560 9.85 -2.52 -22.08
C ASN A 560 10.24 -1.09 -22.51
N PHE A 561 10.69 -0.26 -21.57
CA PHE A 561 11.08 1.13 -21.86
C PHE A 561 12.51 1.30 -22.41
N GLN A 562 13.32 0.24 -22.42
CA GLN A 562 14.65 0.23 -23.03
C GLN A 562 14.62 0.53 -24.52
N ASP A 563 13.75 -0.16 -25.24
CA ASP A 563 13.62 -0.04 -26.69
C ASP A 563 12.19 0.21 -27.16
N TRP A 564 11.26 0.37 -26.20
CA TRP A 564 9.86 0.69 -26.43
C TRP A 564 9.12 -0.37 -27.23
N THR A 565 9.47 -1.63 -26.96
CA THR A 565 8.85 -2.80 -27.58
C THR A 565 8.04 -3.60 -26.57
N TYR A 566 6.99 -4.25 -27.05
CA TYR A 566 6.21 -5.19 -26.28
C TYR A 566 6.80 -6.60 -26.40
N ARG A 567 7.14 -7.23 -25.28
CA ARG A 567 7.98 -8.45 -25.22
C ARG A 567 7.16 -9.73 -25.16
N THR A 568 6.49 -10.08 -26.26
CA THR A 568 5.68 -11.30 -26.29
C THR A 568 6.51 -12.59 -26.19
N ASP A 569 7.75 -12.57 -26.63
CA ASP A 569 8.70 -13.70 -26.60
C ASP A 569 9.23 -14.03 -25.20
N HIS A 570 9.14 -13.09 -24.26
CA HIS A 570 9.51 -13.26 -22.86
C HIS A 570 8.33 -13.57 -21.94
N MET A 571 7.12 -13.78 -22.48
CA MET A 571 5.95 -14.11 -21.67
C MET A 571 5.24 -15.37 -22.19
N ASP A 572 4.80 -16.23 -21.27
CA ASP A 572 3.90 -17.35 -21.54
C ASP A 572 2.57 -17.10 -20.82
N ILE A 573 1.58 -16.62 -21.59
CA ILE A 573 0.29 -16.16 -21.08
C ILE A 573 -0.82 -16.97 -21.76
N ARG A 574 -1.31 -18.03 -21.12
CA ARG A 574 -2.27 -18.95 -21.73
C ARG A 574 -3.20 -19.63 -20.73
N GLY A 575 -4.38 -20.02 -21.19
CA GLY A 575 -5.38 -20.71 -20.36
C GLY A 575 -5.95 -19.85 -19.22
N ASN A 576 -5.76 -18.53 -19.27
CA ASN A 576 -6.31 -17.60 -18.28
C ASN A 576 -7.68 -17.08 -18.70
N TYR A 577 -8.36 -16.44 -17.74
CA TYR A 577 -9.50 -15.58 -17.99
C TYR A 577 -9.10 -14.12 -17.83
N LEU A 578 -9.31 -13.32 -18.87
CA LEU A 578 -8.99 -11.88 -18.90
C LEU A 578 -10.26 -11.03 -18.95
N THR A 579 -10.19 -9.79 -18.48
CA THR A 579 -11.28 -8.82 -18.50
C THR A 579 -11.79 -8.55 -19.91
N ARG A 580 -10.87 -8.52 -20.88
CA ARG A 580 -11.13 -8.19 -22.28
C ARG A 580 -10.26 -9.06 -23.19
N PRO A 581 -10.65 -9.23 -24.47
CA PRO A 581 -9.79 -9.87 -25.44
C PRO A 581 -8.43 -9.16 -25.52
N ASP A 582 -7.35 -9.94 -25.57
CA ASP A 582 -6.01 -9.45 -25.88
C ASP A 582 -5.49 -10.19 -27.13
N PRO A 583 -5.43 -9.52 -28.30
CA PRO A 583 -4.96 -10.14 -29.54
C PRO A 583 -3.53 -10.68 -29.47
N ARG A 584 -2.70 -10.22 -28.52
CA ARG A 584 -1.34 -10.71 -28.31
C ARG A 584 -1.33 -12.06 -27.59
N TRP A 585 -2.41 -12.37 -26.86
CA TRP A 585 -2.54 -13.57 -26.04
C TRP A 585 -3.84 -14.33 -26.36
N PRO A 586 -4.03 -14.80 -27.60
CA PRO A 586 -5.29 -15.38 -28.07
C PRO A 586 -5.64 -16.73 -27.43
N GLU A 587 -4.70 -17.37 -26.73
CA GLU A 587 -4.92 -18.62 -25.99
C GLU A 587 -5.65 -18.44 -24.65
N ASN A 588 -6.08 -17.22 -24.34
CA ASN A 588 -6.84 -16.90 -23.14
C ASN A 588 -8.31 -16.67 -23.48
N GLN A 589 -9.18 -16.90 -22.50
CA GLN A 589 -10.60 -16.68 -22.63
C GLN A 589 -10.97 -15.30 -22.08
N VAL A 590 -12.00 -14.69 -22.66
CA VAL A 590 -12.64 -13.53 -22.04
C VAL A 590 -13.49 -14.03 -20.87
N TRP A 591 -13.39 -13.35 -19.74
CA TRP A 591 -14.24 -13.63 -18.59
C TRP A 591 -15.72 -13.46 -18.94
N ASN A 592 -16.49 -14.53 -18.76
CA ASN A 592 -17.94 -14.50 -18.79
C ASN A 592 -18.43 -14.75 -17.35
N PRO A 593 -18.91 -13.73 -16.64
CA PRO A 593 -19.28 -13.87 -15.24
C PRO A 593 -20.43 -14.86 -15.01
N GLU A 594 -21.33 -15.05 -15.98
CA GLU A 594 -22.48 -15.95 -15.87
C GLU A 594 -22.07 -17.43 -15.98
N ILE A 595 -21.03 -17.73 -16.77
CA ILE A 595 -20.56 -19.10 -17.02
C ILE A 595 -19.41 -19.46 -16.07
N HIS A 596 -18.47 -18.53 -15.87
CA HIS A 596 -17.20 -18.81 -15.21
C HIS A 596 -17.20 -18.46 -13.72
N GLY A 597 -18.22 -17.78 -13.20
CA GLY A 597 -18.27 -17.31 -11.81
C GLY A 597 -17.99 -18.39 -10.76
N ALA A 598 -18.44 -19.63 -10.99
CA ALA A 598 -18.22 -20.76 -10.09
C ALA A 598 -16.72 -21.11 -9.89
N LEU A 599 -15.84 -20.76 -10.83
CA LEU A 599 -14.39 -20.96 -10.71
C LEU A 599 -13.77 -20.18 -9.55
N LEU A 600 -14.43 -19.11 -9.09
CA LEU A 600 -13.95 -18.31 -7.95
C LEU A 600 -14.02 -19.08 -6.62
N GLY A 601 -14.81 -20.15 -6.56
CA GLY A 601 -15.08 -20.88 -5.33
C GLY A 601 -13.83 -21.45 -4.63
N SER A 602 -12.76 -21.75 -5.37
CA SER A 602 -11.49 -22.27 -4.83
C SER A 602 -10.69 -21.23 -4.04
N PHE A 603 -10.97 -19.93 -4.25
CA PHE A 603 -10.26 -18.84 -3.58
C PHE A 603 -10.98 -18.31 -2.34
N HIS A 604 -12.19 -18.82 -2.06
CA HIS A 604 -12.99 -18.38 -0.93
C HIS A 604 -12.50 -18.98 0.39
N SER A 605 -12.47 -18.14 1.42
CA SER A 605 -12.34 -18.59 2.82
C SER A 605 -13.61 -18.33 3.64
N THR A 606 -14.58 -17.61 3.07
CA THR A 606 -15.90 -17.37 3.68
C THR A 606 -16.95 -18.27 3.03
N PRO A 607 -18.09 -18.54 3.69
CA PRO A 607 -19.17 -19.31 3.09
C PRO A 607 -19.59 -18.70 1.75
N GLN A 608 -19.57 -19.51 0.68
CA GLN A 608 -19.82 -19.03 -0.69
C GLN A 608 -21.22 -18.40 -0.86
N ALA A 609 -22.22 -18.93 -0.14
CA ALA A 609 -23.60 -18.45 -0.17
C ALA A 609 -23.83 -17.17 0.65
N ALA A 610 -22.91 -16.80 1.55
CA ALA A 610 -23.08 -15.59 2.36
C ALA A 610 -23.15 -14.34 1.47
N PRO A 611 -24.05 -13.38 1.72
CA PRO A 611 -23.96 -12.06 1.09
C PRO A 611 -22.64 -11.39 1.51
N PRO A 612 -21.91 -10.72 0.60
CA PRO A 612 -20.80 -9.87 1.00
C PRO A 612 -21.32 -8.59 1.67
N GLY A 613 -20.49 -7.97 2.50
CA GLY A 613 -20.64 -6.56 2.83
C GLY A 613 -20.44 -5.67 1.60
N VAL A 614 -21.17 -4.56 1.51
CA VAL A 614 -21.03 -3.54 0.46
C VAL A 614 -21.03 -2.14 1.08
N GLY A 615 -20.09 -1.29 0.67
CA GLY A 615 -19.94 0.06 1.21
C GLY A 615 -19.18 0.98 0.27
N PHE A 616 -19.19 2.28 0.57
CA PHE A 616 -18.35 3.24 -0.13
C PHE A 616 -16.88 2.98 0.20
N ALA A 617 -16.06 2.85 -0.83
CA ALA A 617 -14.65 2.52 -0.72
C ALA A 617 -13.83 3.80 -0.50
N VAL A 618 -14.05 4.45 0.64
CA VAL A 618 -13.43 5.74 0.95
C VAL A 618 -13.01 5.86 2.41
N TRP A 619 -11.94 6.61 2.66
CA TRP A 619 -11.39 6.83 4.01
C TRP A 619 -12.09 7.95 4.79
N THR A 620 -12.86 8.79 4.09
CA THR A 620 -13.66 9.88 4.65
C THR A 620 -15.03 9.88 3.98
N ASN A 621 -16.04 10.44 4.65
CA ASN A 621 -17.38 10.61 4.09
C ASN A 621 -17.62 12.03 3.55
N ARG A 622 -16.58 12.86 3.40
CA ARG A 622 -16.68 14.24 2.91
C ARG A 622 -15.68 14.53 1.81
N PHE A 623 -16.16 15.11 0.70
CA PHE A 623 -15.40 15.39 -0.52
C PHE A 623 -15.72 16.77 -1.09
N ARG A 624 -14.87 17.26 -2.01
CA ARG A 624 -15.18 18.47 -2.77
C ARG A 624 -16.29 18.17 -3.76
N LEU A 625 -17.20 19.12 -3.93
CA LEU A 625 -18.36 18.98 -4.82
C LEU A 625 -17.99 18.48 -6.23
N THR A 626 -16.90 19.00 -6.78
CA THR A 626 -16.40 18.64 -8.11
C THR A 626 -15.82 17.23 -8.18
N ASP A 627 -15.39 16.63 -7.07
CA ASP A 627 -14.78 15.29 -7.08
C ASP A 627 -15.83 14.20 -7.43
N ILE A 628 -17.13 14.51 -7.34
CA ILE A 628 -18.20 13.56 -7.70
C ILE A 628 -18.14 13.15 -9.17
N THR A 629 -17.54 13.98 -10.05
CA THR A 629 -17.39 13.65 -11.49
C THR A 629 -16.36 12.56 -11.74
N ASN A 630 -15.51 12.24 -10.76
CA ASN A 630 -14.60 11.10 -10.84
C ASN A 630 -15.34 9.76 -10.60
N GLY A 631 -16.60 9.84 -10.17
CA GLY A 631 -17.41 8.72 -9.73
C GLY A 631 -17.24 8.43 -8.24
N VAL A 632 -18.26 7.82 -7.65
CA VAL A 632 -18.25 7.45 -6.23
C VAL A 632 -17.90 5.97 -6.11
N PRO A 633 -16.74 5.60 -5.53
CA PRO A 633 -16.31 4.20 -5.48
C PRO A 633 -17.12 3.40 -4.46
N VAL A 634 -17.65 2.26 -4.88
CA VAL A 634 -18.37 1.29 -4.05
C VAL A 634 -17.65 -0.05 -4.18
N ARG A 635 -17.42 -0.72 -3.06
CA ARG A 635 -16.64 -1.98 -3.03
C ARG A 635 -17.35 -3.04 -2.20
N LEU A 636 -17.05 -4.30 -2.50
CA LEU A 636 -17.45 -5.46 -1.70
C LEU A 636 -16.39 -5.81 -0.63
N SER A 637 -16.82 -6.40 0.48
CA SER A 637 -15.91 -6.96 1.49
C SER A 637 -15.05 -8.10 0.92
N VAL A 638 -15.61 -8.90 0.00
CA VAL A 638 -14.97 -10.01 -0.71
C VAL A 638 -15.65 -10.21 -2.06
N PHE A 639 -14.91 -10.73 -3.03
CA PHE A 639 -15.45 -11.14 -4.34
C PHE A 639 -16.46 -12.29 -4.18
N ARG A 640 -17.34 -12.45 -5.19
CA ARG A 640 -18.39 -13.48 -5.20
C ARG A 640 -18.45 -14.24 -6.52
N PRO A 641 -18.87 -15.52 -6.52
CA PRO A 641 -19.03 -16.34 -7.72
C PRO A 641 -20.32 -16.02 -8.50
N ARG A 642 -21.05 -14.99 -8.09
CA ARG A 642 -22.36 -14.58 -8.61
C ARG A 642 -22.45 -13.06 -8.59
N ALA A 643 -23.38 -12.51 -9.37
CA ALA A 643 -23.67 -11.09 -9.32
C ALA A 643 -24.24 -10.67 -7.96
N VAL A 644 -23.86 -9.49 -7.52
CA VAL A 644 -24.41 -8.80 -6.32
C VAL A 644 -24.63 -7.33 -6.67
N ALA A 645 -25.49 -6.64 -5.93
CA ALA A 645 -25.76 -5.23 -6.21
C ALA A 645 -26.14 -4.42 -4.96
N ALA A 646 -26.16 -3.11 -5.10
CA ALA A 646 -26.72 -2.20 -4.10
C ALA A 646 -27.51 -1.09 -4.79
N ARG A 647 -28.65 -0.71 -4.21
CA ARG A 647 -29.39 0.49 -4.61
C ARG A 647 -28.74 1.72 -4.01
N PHE A 648 -28.70 2.80 -4.79
CA PHE A 648 -28.25 4.09 -4.30
C PHE A 648 -29.23 5.21 -4.61
N THR A 649 -29.17 6.27 -3.82
CA THR A 649 -29.85 7.55 -4.07
C THR A 649 -28.84 8.68 -3.99
N ILE A 650 -28.96 9.66 -4.89
CA ILE A 650 -28.24 10.94 -4.84
C ILE A 650 -29.23 12.01 -4.44
N LEU A 651 -28.94 12.70 -3.34
CA LEU A 651 -29.68 13.85 -2.84
C LEU A 651 -28.90 15.12 -3.19
N GLY A 652 -29.57 16.13 -3.74
CA GLY A 652 -29.05 17.47 -3.95
C GLY A 652 -29.74 18.43 -3.01
N ASP A 653 -28.98 19.09 -2.14
CA ASP A 653 -29.49 19.97 -1.09
C ASP A 653 -30.61 19.33 -0.25
N GLY A 654 -30.43 18.03 0.05
CA GLY A 654 -31.35 17.20 0.82
C GLY A 654 -32.56 16.67 0.05
N GLN A 655 -32.72 17.00 -1.25
CA GLN A 655 -33.82 16.51 -2.09
C GLN A 655 -33.35 15.41 -3.05
N PRO A 656 -34.12 14.33 -3.29
CA PRO A 656 -33.76 13.31 -4.27
C PRO A 656 -33.57 13.89 -5.67
N VAL A 657 -32.39 13.64 -6.25
CA VAL A 657 -32.05 14.05 -7.63
C VAL A 657 -32.11 12.85 -8.57
N THR A 658 -31.47 11.75 -8.18
CA THR A 658 -31.50 10.51 -8.95
C THR A 658 -31.32 9.30 -8.04
N ASN A 659 -31.68 8.12 -8.53
CA ASN A 659 -31.43 6.85 -7.88
C ASN A 659 -31.00 5.82 -8.93
N GLY A 660 -30.45 4.71 -8.46
CA GLY A 660 -30.01 3.65 -9.35
C GLY A 660 -29.57 2.40 -8.61
N VAL A 661 -28.93 1.52 -9.36
CA VAL A 661 -28.35 0.27 -8.86
C VAL A 661 -26.91 0.22 -9.32
N VAL A 662 -25.99 -0.04 -8.40
CA VAL A 662 -24.62 -0.42 -8.71
C VAL A 662 -24.53 -1.95 -8.65
N THR A 663 -24.10 -2.57 -9.75
CA THR A 663 -24.03 -4.04 -9.89
C THR A 663 -22.59 -4.49 -10.05
N PHE A 664 -22.23 -5.52 -9.29
CA PHE A 664 -20.97 -6.23 -9.37
C PHE A 664 -21.24 -7.58 -10.01
N GLU A 665 -20.60 -7.84 -11.15
CA GLU A 665 -20.59 -9.17 -11.76
C GLU A 665 -19.74 -10.14 -10.94
N ALA A 666 -19.85 -11.45 -11.21
CA ALA A 666 -19.01 -12.44 -10.53
C ALA A 666 -17.53 -12.10 -10.72
N GLY A 667 -16.77 -12.08 -9.61
CA GLY A 667 -15.35 -11.72 -9.62
C GLY A 667 -15.05 -10.22 -9.67
N ARG A 668 -16.06 -9.34 -9.57
CA ARG A 668 -15.83 -7.91 -9.48
C ARG A 668 -15.93 -7.43 -8.05
N MET A 669 -14.96 -6.65 -7.59
CA MET A 669 -14.98 -6.10 -6.23
C MET A 669 -15.23 -4.60 -6.18
N LEU A 670 -14.79 -3.83 -7.19
CA LEU A 670 -14.95 -2.38 -7.25
C LEU A 670 -15.87 -1.92 -8.39
N GLN A 671 -16.73 -0.95 -8.08
CA GLN A 671 -17.56 -0.23 -9.02
C GLN A 671 -17.62 1.26 -8.69
N PHE A 672 -18.07 2.06 -9.65
CA PHE A 672 -18.25 3.49 -9.47
C PHE A 672 -19.69 3.87 -9.80
N ILE A 673 -20.33 4.61 -8.90
CA ILE A 673 -21.57 5.32 -9.24
C ILE A 673 -21.16 6.55 -10.05
N GLN A 674 -21.63 6.60 -11.30
CA GLN A 674 -21.33 7.66 -12.25
C GLN A 674 -22.57 8.54 -12.47
N PRO A 675 -22.65 9.75 -11.90
CA PRO A 675 -23.81 10.62 -12.05
C PRO A 675 -23.74 11.38 -13.38
N THR A 676 -23.88 10.67 -14.50
CA THR A 676 -23.63 11.20 -15.86
C THR A 676 -24.59 12.28 -16.33
N THR A 677 -25.75 12.42 -15.70
CA THR A 677 -26.78 13.42 -16.04
C THR A 677 -26.84 14.59 -15.04
N LEU A 678 -25.98 14.57 -14.03
CA LEU A 678 -25.94 15.56 -12.96
C LEU A 678 -24.90 16.63 -13.29
N ASN A 679 -25.28 17.90 -13.24
CA ASN A 679 -24.31 18.99 -13.14
C ASN A 679 -24.06 19.28 -11.64
N PRO A 680 -22.87 18.98 -11.09
CA PRO A 680 -22.60 19.19 -9.68
C PRO A 680 -22.75 20.65 -9.25
N LEU A 681 -22.51 21.58 -10.17
CA LEU A 681 -22.55 23.03 -9.90
C LEU A 681 -23.97 23.57 -9.65
N ASP A 682 -25.00 22.76 -9.88
CA ASP A 682 -26.39 23.16 -9.63
C ASP A 682 -26.79 23.04 -8.15
N TYR A 683 -25.93 22.47 -7.29
CA TYR A 683 -26.21 22.16 -5.89
C TYR A 683 -25.15 22.74 -4.96
N ALA A 684 -25.51 23.08 -3.72
CA ALA A 684 -24.51 23.42 -2.70
C ALA A 684 -23.88 22.16 -2.10
N THR A 685 -24.68 21.11 -2.00
CA THR A 685 -24.32 19.81 -1.45
C THR A 685 -24.95 18.68 -2.27
N LEU A 686 -24.18 17.60 -2.45
CA LEU A 686 -24.63 16.34 -3.01
C LEU A 686 -24.32 15.21 -2.04
N THR A 687 -25.33 14.45 -1.63
CA THR A 687 -25.15 13.29 -0.75
C THR A 687 -25.50 12.03 -1.52
N VAL A 688 -24.58 11.06 -1.55
CA VAL A 688 -24.81 9.75 -2.16
C VAL A 688 -24.97 8.72 -1.05
N GLN A 689 -26.09 8.00 -1.07
CA GLN A 689 -26.47 7.01 -0.07
C GLN A 689 -26.64 5.64 -0.71
N LEU A 690 -26.10 4.59 -0.08
CA LEU A 690 -26.51 3.21 -0.31
C LEU A 690 -27.78 2.95 0.50
N THR A 691 -28.82 2.44 -0.14
CA THR A 691 -30.18 2.37 0.42
C THR A 691 -30.70 0.95 0.62
N GLU A 692 -30.24 0.00 -0.19
CA GLU A 692 -30.58 -1.42 -0.08
C GLU A 692 -29.44 -2.27 -0.67
N GLY A 693 -29.04 -3.34 0.00
CA GLY A 693 -28.18 -4.37 -0.58
C GLY A 693 -29.02 -5.45 -1.26
N LEU A 694 -28.67 -5.82 -2.49
CA LEU A 694 -29.31 -6.87 -3.26
C LEU A 694 -28.30 -8.03 -3.35
N ASP A 695 -28.59 -9.13 -2.65
CA ASP A 695 -27.62 -10.23 -2.46
C ASP A 695 -26.32 -9.80 -1.76
N ALA A 696 -26.35 -8.68 -1.05
CA ALA A 696 -25.29 -8.07 -0.26
C ALA A 696 -25.91 -7.39 0.97
N GLU A 697 -25.10 -7.08 1.98
CA GLU A 697 -25.52 -6.26 3.13
C GLU A 697 -24.74 -4.95 3.15
N ILE A 698 -25.41 -3.83 3.37
CA ILE A 698 -24.73 -2.53 3.47
C ILE A 698 -23.93 -2.50 4.78
N THR A 699 -22.61 -2.36 4.66
CA THR A 699 -21.66 -2.34 5.78
C THR A 699 -20.66 -1.20 5.62
N GLY A 700 -20.13 -0.69 6.75
CA GLY A 700 -19.19 0.43 6.73
C GLY A 700 -19.85 1.77 6.35
N ILE A 701 -19.17 2.57 5.52
CA ILE A 701 -19.67 3.88 5.09
C ILE A 701 -20.79 3.68 4.05
N SER A 702 -22.00 4.05 4.42
CA SER A 702 -23.21 3.97 3.58
C SER A 702 -23.66 5.31 3.02
N GLU A 703 -23.00 6.41 3.41
CA GLU A 703 -23.29 7.77 2.96
C GLU A 703 -22.00 8.56 2.76
N VAL A 704 -21.90 9.28 1.65
CA VAL A 704 -20.84 10.26 1.39
C VAL A 704 -21.44 11.60 0.98
N THR A 705 -20.83 12.69 1.41
CA THR A 705 -21.25 14.06 1.11
C THR A 705 -20.18 14.78 0.31
N TYR A 706 -20.60 15.38 -0.79
CA TYR A 706 -19.84 16.24 -1.68
C TYR A 706 -20.35 17.66 -1.48
N SER A 707 -19.48 18.59 -1.09
CA SER A 707 -19.86 19.97 -0.80
C SER A 707 -18.83 20.94 -1.32
N VAL A 708 -19.20 22.20 -1.51
CA VAL A 708 -18.22 23.25 -1.80
C VAL A 708 -17.29 23.38 -0.58
N ILE A 709 -16.07 22.84 -0.69
CA ILE A 709 -15.02 23.10 0.28
C ILE A 709 -14.40 24.44 -0.10
N LEU A 710 -14.57 25.43 0.77
CA LEU A 710 -13.97 26.73 0.57
C LEU A 710 -12.46 26.63 0.89
N PRO A 711 -11.56 27.06 -0.02
CA PRO A 711 -10.12 27.09 0.25
C PRO A 711 -9.81 27.92 1.51
N GLN A 712 -8.90 27.45 2.35
CA GLN A 712 -8.40 28.21 3.50
C GLN A 712 -7.34 29.20 3.04
N MET A 713 -7.45 30.45 3.48
CA MET A 713 -6.46 31.49 3.21
C MET A 713 -5.50 31.67 4.38
N SER A 714 -4.20 31.75 4.07
CA SER A 714 -3.19 32.11 5.06
C SER A 714 -2.08 32.95 4.45
N LEU A 715 -1.41 33.74 5.29
CA LEU A 715 -0.15 34.36 4.91
C LEU A 715 0.92 33.26 4.86
N THR A 716 1.60 33.11 3.72
CA THR A 716 2.54 32.00 3.50
C THR A 716 3.83 32.17 4.31
N ALA A 717 4.12 33.40 4.72
CA ALA A 717 5.12 33.70 5.73
C ALA A 717 4.52 33.28 7.10
N GLY A 718 4.87 32.10 7.60
CA GLY A 718 4.30 31.53 8.84
C GLY A 718 4.30 32.49 10.04
N ALA A 719 3.56 32.15 11.10
CA ALA A 719 3.37 33.03 12.27
C ALA A 719 4.72 33.47 12.89
N GLY A 720 5.05 34.76 12.76
CA GLY A 720 6.27 35.35 13.31
C GLY A 720 6.71 36.63 12.58
N PRO A 721 7.63 37.41 13.16
CA PRO A 721 8.22 38.57 12.50
C PRO A 721 9.14 38.14 11.35
N HIS A 722 8.95 38.76 10.17
CA HIS A 722 9.78 38.58 8.98
C HIS A 722 10.58 39.85 8.69
N SER A 723 11.68 39.72 7.96
CA SER A 723 12.51 40.88 7.59
C SER A 723 11.73 41.88 6.73
N LEU A 724 11.76 43.17 7.13
CA LEU A 724 11.22 44.29 6.35
C LEU A 724 11.80 44.34 4.93
N ALA A 725 13.05 43.93 4.73
CA ALA A 725 13.69 43.90 3.41
C ALA A 725 13.01 42.92 2.43
N ASN A 726 12.28 41.92 2.93
CA ASN A 726 11.52 40.99 2.09
C ASN A 726 10.13 41.52 1.72
N PHE A 727 9.61 42.52 2.44
CA PHE A 727 8.28 43.09 2.21
C PHE A 727 8.18 43.82 0.86
N SER A 728 9.30 44.37 0.36
CA SER A 728 9.37 45.04 -0.96
C SER A 728 9.11 44.11 -2.14
N ASN A 729 9.21 42.79 -1.95
CA ASN A 729 8.83 41.78 -2.95
C ASN A 729 7.33 41.42 -2.90
N GLY A 730 6.59 41.97 -1.93
CA GLY A 730 5.21 41.66 -1.63
C GLY A 730 5.04 40.55 -0.59
N VAL A 731 3.80 40.38 -0.12
CA VAL A 731 3.44 39.34 0.85
C VAL A 731 2.56 38.30 0.17
N THR A 732 3.03 37.06 0.11
CA THR A 732 2.25 35.97 -0.49
C THR A 732 1.11 35.56 0.42
N VAL A 733 -0.11 35.57 -0.12
CA VAL A 733 -1.28 34.93 0.47
C VAL A 733 -1.45 33.59 -0.24
N GLY A 734 -1.36 32.50 0.52
CA GLY A 734 -1.54 31.15 0.04
C GLY A 734 -2.97 30.67 0.27
N LEU A 735 -3.43 29.81 -0.64
CA LEU A 735 -4.57 28.95 -0.46
C LEU A 735 -4.06 27.53 -0.25
N ASN A 736 -4.72 26.77 0.62
CA ASN A 736 -4.46 25.33 0.73
C ASN A 736 -5.09 24.52 -0.41
N GLU A 737 -5.96 25.13 -1.21
CA GLU A 737 -6.66 24.54 -2.36
C GLU A 737 -6.76 25.56 -3.51
N PRO A 738 -6.83 25.13 -4.78
CA PRO A 738 -6.93 26.05 -5.92
C PRO A 738 -8.15 26.98 -5.83
N ALA A 739 -7.96 28.27 -6.11
CA ALA A 739 -9.02 29.27 -6.04
C ALA A 739 -10.22 28.97 -6.95
N LEU A 740 -11.43 29.08 -6.40
CA LEU A 740 -12.65 29.12 -7.20
C LEU A 740 -12.76 30.44 -7.95
N ALA A 741 -13.54 30.47 -9.04
CA ALA A 741 -13.81 31.71 -9.76
C ALA A 741 -14.44 32.77 -8.83
N GLY A 742 -13.81 33.94 -8.74
CA GLY A 742 -14.23 35.03 -7.85
C GLY A 742 -13.78 34.89 -6.39
N THR A 743 -12.74 34.09 -6.12
CA THR A 743 -12.13 34.03 -4.78
C THR A 743 -11.39 35.33 -4.48
N THR A 744 -11.74 35.99 -3.37
CA THR A 744 -11.12 37.26 -2.96
C THR A 744 -10.95 37.35 -1.45
N VAL A 745 -10.02 38.19 -0.99
CA VAL A 745 -9.89 38.56 0.43
C VAL A 745 -9.59 40.04 0.57
N ASN A 746 -10.20 40.68 1.55
CA ASN A 746 -9.85 42.05 1.89
C ASN A 746 -8.59 42.05 2.73
N PHE A 747 -7.65 42.93 2.41
CA PHE A 747 -6.43 43.10 3.18
C PHE A 747 -6.32 44.51 3.75
N SER A 748 -5.60 44.63 4.87
CA SER A 748 -5.12 45.92 5.38
C SER A 748 -3.65 45.79 5.76
N ILE A 749 -2.87 46.77 5.32
CA ILE A 749 -1.44 46.91 5.59
C ILE A 749 -1.23 48.25 6.29
N THR A 750 -0.57 48.23 7.43
CA THR A 750 -0.37 49.45 8.23
C THR A 750 1.07 49.50 8.73
N GLY A 751 1.79 50.55 8.33
CA GLY A 751 3.08 50.88 8.90
C GLY A 751 2.92 51.48 10.29
N ASN A 752 3.85 51.19 11.21
CA ASN A 752 3.78 51.70 12.58
C ASN A 752 4.06 53.21 12.70
N ARG A 753 4.66 53.83 11.67
CA ARG A 753 5.00 55.26 11.64
C ARG A 753 4.29 56.00 10.50
N VAL A 754 4.36 55.48 9.28
CA VAL A 754 3.83 56.16 8.08
C VAL A 754 3.21 55.15 7.10
N GLY A 755 2.07 55.53 6.51
CA GLY A 755 1.45 54.80 5.41
C GLY A 755 0.48 53.70 5.86
N ALA A 756 -0.66 53.65 5.18
CA ALA A 756 -1.61 52.56 5.26
C ALA A 756 -2.18 52.28 3.86
N THR A 757 -2.44 51.02 3.56
CA THR A 757 -3.17 50.64 2.36
C THR A 757 -4.13 49.51 2.67
N ASN A 758 -5.26 49.51 2.00
CA ASN A 758 -6.23 48.43 2.06
C ASN A 758 -6.74 48.16 0.65
N GLY A 759 -7.36 47.01 0.48
CA GLY A 759 -7.93 46.63 -0.80
C GLY A 759 -8.43 45.21 -0.79
N THR A 760 -8.72 44.73 -1.99
CA THR A 760 -9.18 43.36 -2.20
C THR A 760 -8.17 42.64 -3.07
N LEU A 761 -7.60 41.56 -2.54
CA LEU A 761 -6.75 40.64 -3.29
C LEU A 761 -7.65 39.62 -3.98
N SER A 762 -7.52 39.49 -5.29
CA SER A 762 -8.27 38.51 -6.10
C SER A 762 -7.34 37.39 -6.54
N PHE A 763 -7.84 36.15 -6.51
CA PHE A 763 -7.14 34.99 -7.03
C PHE A 763 -7.67 34.65 -8.43
N GLY A 764 -6.78 34.35 -9.36
CA GLY A 764 -7.17 33.74 -10.62
C GLY A 764 -7.76 32.34 -10.38
N THR A 765 -8.76 31.92 -11.14
CA THR A 765 -9.31 30.56 -11.03
C THR A 765 -8.19 29.52 -11.15
N GLY A 766 -8.10 28.61 -10.18
CA GLY A 766 -7.05 27.59 -10.10
C GLY A 766 -5.73 28.06 -9.47
N ALA A 767 -5.58 29.33 -9.13
CA ALA A 767 -4.37 29.83 -8.47
C ALA A 767 -4.30 29.32 -7.01
N LEU A 768 -3.11 28.92 -6.56
CA LEU A 768 -2.84 28.53 -5.17
C LEU A 768 -2.28 29.67 -4.33
N SER A 769 -1.93 30.79 -4.95
CA SER A 769 -1.43 31.95 -4.25
C SER A 769 -1.67 33.22 -5.04
N ALA A 770 -1.65 34.35 -4.33
CA ALA A 770 -1.61 35.67 -4.91
C ALA A 770 -0.65 36.54 -4.09
N VAL A 771 0.06 37.44 -4.76
CA VAL A 771 1.05 38.32 -4.11
C VAL A 771 0.40 39.66 -3.80
N LEU A 772 0.40 40.01 -2.52
CA LEU A 772 -0.04 41.30 -2.03
C LEU A 772 1.05 42.34 -2.20
N GLN A 773 0.80 43.39 -2.98
CA GLN A 773 1.72 44.51 -3.19
C GLN A 773 1.25 45.74 -2.41
N ALA A 774 2.21 46.45 -1.81
CA ALA A 774 1.93 47.57 -0.91
C ALA A 774 2.78 48.82 -1.24
N PRO A 775 2.72 49.33 -2.48
CA PRO A 775 3.64 50.37 -2.96
C PRO A 775 3.53 51.71 -2.20
N THR A 776 2.46 51.91 -1.43
CA THR A 776 2.20 53.15 -0.66
C THR A 776 2.61 53.05 0.82
N VAL A 777 3.22 51.94 1.25
CA VAL A 777 3.74 51.78 2.62
C VAL A 777 5.27 51.70 2.54
N PRO A 778 5.99 52.83 2.73
CA PRO A 778 7.44 52.87 2.61
C PRO A 778 8.11 52.03 3.70
N VAL A 779 8.89 51.04 3.28
CA VAL A 779 9.55 50.07 4.18
C VAL A 779 10.66 50.72 5.01
N ASP A 780 11.35 51.70 4.43
CA ASP A 780 12.45 52.46 5.04
C ASP A 780 12.00 53.48 6.09
N GLU A 781 10.71 53.81 6.14
CA GLU A 781 10.13 54.75 7.11
C GLU A 781 9.42 54.07 8.28
N ASN A 782 9.34 52.73 8.32
CA ASN A 782 8.63 51.96 9.34
C ASN A 782 9.53 50.94 10.04
N ASP A 783 9.37 50.77 11.36
CA ASP A 783 10.05 49.70 12.11
C ASP A 783 9.26 48.38 12.06
N PHE A 784 7.94 48.47 11.87
CA PHE A 784 7.03 47.33 11.78
C PHE A 784 5.93 47.64 10.77
N ILE A 785 5.57 46.62 9.99
CA ILE A 785 4.41 46.66 9.09
C ILE A 785 3.49 45.50 9.48
N TRP A 786 2.22 45.82 9.72
CA TRP A 786 1.18 44.85 10.03
C TRP A 786 0.40 44.52 8.78
N VAL A 787 0.23 43.23 8.49
CA VAL A 787 -0.64 42.74 7.41
C VAL A 787 -1.76 41.93 8.03
N SER A 788 -2.99 42.23 7.64
CA SER A 788 -4.19 41.51 8.08
C SER A 788 -5.07 41.15 6.89
N LEU A 789 -5.70 40.00 6.97
CA LEU A 789 -6.67 39.49 6.00
C LEU A 789 -8.04 39.44 6.67
N SER A 790 -9.10 39.77 5.94
CA SER A 790 -10.47 39.80 6.44
C SER A 790 -11.48 39.57 5.33
N ASN A 791 -12.70 39.19 5.70
CA ASN A 791 -13.83 39.02 4.77
C ASN A 791 -13.48 38.17 3.54
N PRO A 792 -12.96 36.94 3.71
CA PRO A 792 -12.72 36.07 2.57
C PRO A 792 -14.05 35.76 1.87
N VAL A 793 -14.03 35.80 0.54
CA VAL A 793 -15.15 35.42 -0.33
C VAL A 793 -14.75 34.15 -1.06
N LYS A 794 -15.58 33.11 -0.95
CA LYS A 794 -15.32 31.76 -1.46
C LYS A 794 -14.01 31.15 -0.92
N ALA A 795 -13.73 31.43 0.34
CA ALA A 795 -12.60 30.94 1.10
C ALA A 795 -12.89 31.13 2.61
N THR A 796 -12.08 30.54 3.48
CA THR A 796 -12.15 30.71 4.93
C THR A 796 -10.89 31.28 5.52
#